data_AF-A0A6P5JGY8-F1
#
_entry.id   AF-A0A6P5JGY8-F1
#
_cell.length_a   1.000
_cell.length_b   1.000
_cell.length_c   1.000
_cell.angle_alpha   90.00
_cell.angle_beta   90.00
_cell.angle_gamma   90.00
#
_symmetry.space_group_name_H-M   'P 1'
#
loop_
_entity.id
_entity.type
_entity.pdbx_description
1 polymer ?
#
loop_
_entity_poly.entity_id
_entity_poly.type
_entity_poly.pdbx_seq_one_letter_code
_entity_poly.pdbx_strand_id
1 'polypeptide(L)'
;MGNLKSVGQEPGPPCGLGLGLGLGLCSKQSGTPGPENGGPPVADISPPVARPPEGPKFSRIKNWEVGSITYDTLSAQAQQDGPCTPRRCLGSLVFPRQLQSRPTEGPLSPGQLLIQARDFINQYYSSIKRSGSPAHGQRLREVEAEVAATGTYQLRESELVFGAKQAWRNAPRCVGRIQWGKLQVFDARDCSSAQEMFTCICNHIKYATNKGNLRSAITVFPQRSLGKGDFRIWNSQLIRYAGYRQQDGSVLGDPANVEITELCIQHGWTPGDGRFDVLPLLLQAPDEPPELFPLPPELVLEVPLQHPTLEWFESLGLRWYALPAVSNMLLEIGGLEFPAVPFSGWYMSSEIGMRNLCDPHRYNILEDVAVCMELDTRTTSSLWKDKAAVEINLAVLHSYQLAKVTIVDHHAATASFMKHLENEQRARGGCPADWVWIVPPISGSLTPVFHQEMVNYFLSPAFRYQPDPWKGTTTKGTGITRKKTFKEVANAVKISASLMGTVMAKRVKATILYGSETGRAQSYAQQLGRLFRKAFDPRVLCMDEYDVVSLEHETLVLVVTSTFGNGDPPENGERFAAALMEMSGPYNSSPRPEQHKSYKIRFNSVSCSDTLVSSWRRKRKESSNTDSAGALGTLRFCVFGLGSRAYPHFCAFARAVDTRLEELGGERLLQLGQGDELCGQEEAFQGWAQAAFQELPL
;
A
#
# COMPACT_ATOMS: atom_id res chain seq x y z
N MET A 1 -52.68 31.45 12.01
CA MET A 1 -53.96 31.40 12.76
C MET A 1 -55.08 31.16 11.75
N GLY A 2 -55.93 30.15 11.99
CA GLY A 2 -57.07 29.72 11.15
C GLY A 2 -56.81 28.39 10.41
N ASN A 3 -56.89 27.20 11.04
CA ASN A 3 -58.07 26.32 11.27
C ASN A 3 -58.95 26.07 10.02
N LEU A 4 -59.51 24.88 9.71
CA LEU A 4 -59.35 23.47 10.07
C LEU A 4 -60.41 22.69 9.21
N LYS A 5 -60.07 21.49 8.69
CA LYS A 5 -60.90 20.28 8.37
C LYS A 5 -62.29 20.36 7.70
N SER A 6 -62.50 19.50 6.69
CA SER A 6 -63.64 18.54 6.66
C SER A 6 -63.31 17.27 5.85
N VAL A 7 -63.92 16.16 6.24
CA VAL A 7 -63.72 14.76 5.79
C VAL A 7 -65.04 14.20 5.22
N GLY A 8 -64.94 13.25 4.28
CA GLY A 8 -65.98 12.27 3.89
C GLY A 8 -66.59 12.59 2.51
N GLN A 9 -66.89 11.67 1.60
CA GLN A 9 -67.10 10.21 1.62
C GLN A 9 -67.17 9.73 0.14
N GLU A 10 -66.72 8.52 -0.19
CA GLU A 10 -67.03 7.85 -1.48
C GLU A 10 -68.51 7.45 -1.59
N PRO A 11 -69.02 7.14 -2.80
CA PRO A 11 -69.06 5.74 -3.24
C PRO A 11 -68.77 5.50 -4.74
N GLY A 12 -68.19 4.33 -5.05
CA GLY A 12 -68.04 3.78 -6.40
C GLY A 12 -69.29 3.02 -6.93
N PRO A 13 -69.13 2.04 -7.86
CA PRO A 13 -69.32 2.22 -9.31
C PRO A 13 -70.32 1.21 -9.93
N PRO A 14 -70.39 1.09 -11.28
CA PRO A 14 -70.51 -0.26 -11.85
C PRO A 14 -69.63 -0.57 -13.08
N CYS A 15 -69.14 -1.82 -13.09
CA CYS A 15 -68.95 -2.80 -14.19
C CYS A 15 -68.32 -2.36 -15.53
N GLY A 16 -67.41 -3.11 -16.19
CA GLY A 16 -66.94 -4.48 -16.04
C GLY A 16 -66.49 -5.03 -17.42
N LEU A 17 -65.66 -6.09 -17.40
CA LEU A 17 -65.10 -6.96 -18.48
C LEU A 17 -63.55 -6.88 -18.49
N GLY A 18 -62.75 -7.91 -18.23
CA GLY A 18 -62.98 -9.34 -18.01
C GLY A 18 -61.88 -10.18 -18.70
N LEU A 19 -61.42 -11.27 -18.04
CA LEU A 19 -60.38 -12.28 -18.39
C LEU A 19 -58.97 -11.93 -17.83
N GLY A 20 -58.43 -12.48 -16.72
CA GLY A 20 -58.63 -13.74 -15.98
C GLY A 20 -57.72 -14.86 -16.53
N LEU A 21 -56.99 -15.72 -15.82
CA LEU A 21 -56.68 -16.09 -14.41
C LEU A 21 -55.55 -17.18 -14.55
N GLY A 22 -54.80 -17.64 -13.54
CA GLY A 22 -54.97 -17.52 -12.11
C GLY A 22 -53.83 -18.16 -11.30
N LEU A 23 -53.79 -17.76 -10.03
CA LEU A 23 -53.12 -18.42 -8.92
C LEU A 23 -54.21 -18.71 -7.89
N GLY A 24 -54.35 -19.97 -7.50
CA GLY A 24 -55.36 -20.42 -6.54
C GLY A 24 -54.79 -20.57 -5.13
N LEU A 25 -55.39 -19.83 -4.19
CA LEU A 25 -55.35 -20.07 -2.75
C LEU A 25 -56.81 -19.99 -2.25
N CYS A 26 -57.25 -20.98 -1.49
CA CYS A 26 -58.44 -20.95 -0.62
C CYS A 26 -58.04 -21.70 0.66
N SER A 27 -58.01 -21.13 1.86
CA SER A 27 -59.00 -20.40 2.69
C SER A 27 -59.52 -21.31 3.83
N LYS A 28 -59.51 -20.76 5.05
CA LYS A 28 -59.89 -21.38 6.32
C LYS A 28 -61.38 -21.23 6.59
N GLN A 29 -62.00 -22.19 7.27
CA GLN A 29 -63.15 -21.96 8.16
C GLN A 29 -63.08 -22.85 9.42
N SER A 30 -63.65 -22.33 10.50
CA SER A 30 -63.62 -22.75 11.90
C SER A 30 -64.88 -23.53 12.34
N GLY A 31 -64.72 -24.49 13.27
CA GLY A 31 -65.83 -25.12 14.03
C GLY A 31 -65.32 -25.82 15.31
N THR A 32 -66.03 -25.63 16.43
CA THR A 32 -65.78 -26.07 17.83
C THR A 32 -66.45 -27.44 18.17
N PRO A 33 -66.24 -28.07 19.38
CA PRO A 33 -65.77 -29.47 19.48
C PRO A 33 -66.70 -30.51 20.16
N GLY A 34 -66.29 -31.79 20.08
CA GLY A 34 -66.57 -32.91 21.04
C GLY A 34 -67.02 -34.24 20.38
N PRO A 35 -66.94 -35.42 21.03
CA PRO A 35 -65.90 -35.98 21.92
C PRO A 35 -65.33 -37.37 21.45
N GLU A 36 -64.19 -37.75 22.04
CA GLU A 36 -63.63 -39.10 22.33
C GLU A 36 -63.80 -40.29 21.35
N ASN A 37 -62.67 -40.91 20.94
CA ASN A 37 -62.29 -42.29 21.33
C ASN A 37 -60.98 -42.80 20.69
N GLY A 38 -60.02 -43.19 21.55
CA GLY A 38 -59.25 -44.44 21.56
C GLY A 38 -58.46 -44.96 20.34
N GLY A 39 -57.12 -45.08 20.53
CA GLY A 39 -56.31 -46.18 19.95
C GLY A 39 -55.18 -45.74 18.98
N PRO A 40 -53.92 -46.21 19.15
CA PRO A 40 -52.77 -45.68 18.40
C PRO A 40 -52.53 -46.42 17.07
N PRO A 41 -52.00 -45.77 16.02
CA PRO A 41 -51.33 -46.47 14.95
C PRO A 41 -49.83 -46.13 14.90
N VAL A 42 -49.04 -47.18 15.13
CA VAL A 42 -47.81 -47.62 14.43
C VAL A 42 -46.92 -46.53 13.81
N ALA A 43 -45.69 -46.44 14.31
CA ALA A 43 -44.62 -45.62 13.78
C ALA A 43 -44.16 -46.11 12.40
N ASP A 44 -44.33 -45.24 11.39
CA ASP A 44 -43.83 -45.46 10.03
C ASP A 44 -42.37 -44.96 9.95
N ILE A 45 -41.43 -45.90 9.84
CA ILE A 45 -39.99 -45.62 9.72
C ILE A 45 -39.71 -45.26 8.26
N SER A 46 -39.78 -43.97 7.94
CA SER A 46 -39.20 -43.43 6.70
C SER A 46 -37.69 -43.23 6.89
N PRO A 47 -36.83 -43.69 5.95
CA PRO A 47 -35.40 -43.44 6.03
C PRO A 47 -35.13 -41.93 5.96
N PRO A 48 -34.08 -41.41 6.64
CA PRO A 48 -33.78 -40.00 6.62
C PRO A 48 -33.50 -39.58 5.18
N VAL A 49 -34.23 -38.56 4.72
CA VAL A 49 -33.98 -37.86 3.46
C VAL A 49 -32.48 -37.58 3.38
N ALA A 50 -31.84 -38.19 2.39
CA ALA A 50 -30.42 -38.01 2.13
C ALA A 50 -30.12 -36.50 2.10
N ARG A 51 -29.13 -36.08 2.88
CA ARG A 51 -28.59 -34.71 2.81
C ARG A 51 -28.38 -34.36 1.33
N PRO A 52 -28.78 -33.16 0.88
CA PRO A 52 -28.40 -32.72 -0.45
C PRO A 52 -26.87 -32.83 -0.56
N PRO A 53 -26.33 -33.24 -1.71
CA PRO A 53 -24.89 -33.35 -1.89
C PRO A 53 -24.23 -32.04 -1.47
N GLU A 54 -23.14 -32.13 -0.70
CA GLU A 54 -22.38 -30.98 -0.22
C GLU A 54 -22.25 -29.96 -1.34
N GLY A 55 -22.71 -28.73 -1.09
CA GLY A 55 -22.59 -27.63 -2.05
C GLY A 55 -21.14 -27.46 -2.51
N PRO A 56 -20.88 -26.73 -3.62
CA PRO A 56 -19.54 -26.64 -4.18
C PRO A 56 -18.53 -26.22 -3.10
N LYS A 57 -17.47 -27.02 -2.96
CA LYS A 57 -16.41 -26.88 -1.93
C LYS A 57 -15.72 -25.52 -1.95
N PHE A 58 -15.92 -24.74 -3.01
CA PHE A 58 -15.29 -23.46 -3.32
C PHE A 58 -16.31 -22.52 -3.98
N SER A 59 -16.19 -21.21 -3.74
CA SER A 59 -17.09 -20.22 -4.31
C SER A 59 -16.87 -20.10 -5.82
N ARG A 60 -17.89 -20.42 -6.62
CA ARG A 60 -17.89 -20.19 -8.07
C ARG A 60 -18.11 -18.69 -8.33
N ILE A 61 -17.21 -18.11 -9.12
CA ILE A 61 -17.23 -16.69 -9.47
C ILE A 61 -17.32 -16.57 -11.00
N LYS A 62 -18.22 -15.72 -11.49
CA LYS A 62 -18.38 -15.43 -12.93
C LYS A 62 -18.05 -13.97 -13.24
N ASN A 63 -17.39 -13.75 -14.37
CA ASN A 63 -17.41 -12.46 -15.05
C ASN A 63 -18.55 -12.41 -16.06
N TRP A 64 -19.45 -11.44 -15.94
CA TRP A 64 -20.65 -11.32 -16.76
C TRP A 64 -20.41 -10.70 -18.14
N GLU A 65 -19.33 -9.95 -18.32
CA GLU A 65 -18.95 -9.33 -19.60
C GLU A 65 -18.28 -10.36 -20.52
N VAL A 66 -17.25 -11.07 -20.03
CA VAL A 66 -16.49 -12.04 -20.85
C VAL A 66 -16.97 -13.48 -20.69
N GLY A 67 -17.87 -13.77 -19.75
CA GLY A 67 -18.42 -15.11 -19.50
C GLY A 67 -17.46 -16.08 -18.80
N SER A 68 -16.27 -15.63 -18.37
CA SER A 68 -15.28 -16.48 -17.69
C SER A 68 -15.77 -16.94 -16.32
N ILE A 69 -15.35 -18.13 -15.91
CA ILE A 69 -15.70 -18.74 -14.62
C ILE A 69 -14.42 -19.14 -13.90
N THR A 70 -14.33 -18.78 -12.63
CA THR A 70 -13.25 -19.17 -11.72
C THR A 70 -13.83 -19.71 -10.42
N TYR A 71 -13.00 -20.36 -9.60
CA TYR A 71 -13.39 -20.91 -8.31
C TYR A 71 -12.42 -20.39 -7.24
N ASP A 72 -12.92 -19.62 -6.28
CA ASP A 72 -12.10 -19.12 -5.19
C ASP A 72 -11.94 -20.20 -4.12
N THR A 73 -10.74 -20.74 -4.04
CA THR A 73 -10.33 -21.74 -3.04
C THR A 73 -9.66 -21.11 -1.82
N LEU A 74 -9.18 -19.87 -1.94
CA LEU A 74 -8.51 -19.15 -0.87
C LEU A 74 -9.47 -18.74 0.26
N SER A 75 -10.73 -18.47 -0.07
CA SER A 75 -11.81 -18.20 0.88
C SER A 75 -11.98 -19.30 1.93
N ALA A 76 -11.67 -20.56 1.60
CA ALA A 76 -11.69 -21.67 2.55
C ALA A 76 -10.59 -21.57 3.63
N GLN A 77 -9.55 -20.76 3.40
CA GLN A 77 -8.49 -20.49 4.37
C GLN A 77 -8.82 -19.29 5.27
N ALA A 78 -9.91 -18.56 5.00
CA ALA A 78 -10.31 -17.43 5.82
C ALA A 78 -10.84 -17.93 7.17
N GLN A 79 -10.03 -17.76 8.21
CA GLN A 79 -10.42 -18.12 9.59
C GLN A 79 -11.24 -17.03 10.28
N GLN A 80 -11.38 -15.86 9.66
CA GLN A 80 -12.05 -14.72 10.26
C GLN A 80 -13.45 -14.56 9.66
N ASP A 81 -14.45 -14.59 10.55
CA ASP A 81 -15.84 -14.38 10.16
C ASP A 81 -16.06 -12.99 9.58
N GLY A 82 -16.79 -12.95 8.46
CA GLY A 82 -17.27 -11.69 7.89
C GLY A 82 -18.41 -11.08 8.70
N PRO A 83 -18.84 -9.86 8.35
CA PRO A 83 -19.96 -9.21 9.04
C PRO A 83 -21.32 -9.83 8.72
N CYS A 84 -21.42 -10.60 7.65
CA CYS A 84 -22.67 -11.20 7.19
C CYS A 84 -23.04 -12.44 8.00
N THR A 85 -24.34 -12.75 8.07
CA THR A 85 -24.87 -14.02 8.60
C THR A 85 -25.59 -14.77 7.48
N PRO A 86 -25.90 -16.08 7.66
CA PRO A 86 -26.66 -16.84 6.65
C PRO A 86 -28.02 -16.22 6.27
N ARG A 87 -28.58 -15.35 7.13
CA ARG A 87 -29.88 -14.69 6.90
C ARG A 87 -29.78 -13.22 6.52
N ARG A 88 -28.59 -12.60 6.59
CA ARG A 88 -28.43 -11.16 6.40
C ARG A 88 -27.06 -10.79 5.84
N CYS A 89 -27.05 -10.10 4.70
CA CYS A 89 -25.86 -9.46 4.17
C CYS A 89 -25.64 -8.10 4.85
N LEU A 90 -24.44 -7.87 5.38
CA LEU A 90 -23.99 -6.59 5.93
C LEU A 90 -22.86 -5.96 5.08
N GLY A 91 -22.71 -6.40 3.83
CA GLY A 91 -21.61 -5.98 2.95
C GLY A 91 -21.57 -4.48 2.62
N SER A 92 -22.69 -3.76 2.75
CA SER A 92 -22.75 -2.31 2.53
C SER A 92 -22.38 -1.47 3.74
N LEU A 93 -22.12 -2.07 4.91
CA LEU A 93 -21.66 -1.32 6.08
C LEU A 93 -20.24 -0.80 5.85
N VAL A 94 -20.05 0.52 6.03
CA VAL A 94 -18.74 1.16 5.88
C VAL A 94 -17.77 0.66 6.96
N PHE A 95 -18.21 0.59 8.23
CA PHE A 95 -17.37 0.16 9.35
C PHE A 95 -18.03 -0.98 10.15
N PRO A 96 -18.10 -2.21 9.61
CA PRO A 96 -18.58 -3.35 10.37
C PRO A 96 -17.61 -3.65 11.51
N ARG A 97 -18.15 -4.17 12.63
CA ARG A 97 -17.36 -4.48 13.84
C ARG A 97 -16.19 -5.43 13.58
N GLN A 98 -16.30 -6.33 12.61
CA GLN A 98 -15.27 -7.30 12.22
C GLN A 98 -14.06 -6.67 11.50
N LEU A 99 -14.25 -5.47 10.92
CA LEU A 99 -13.17 -4.69 10.33
C LEU A 99 -12.51 -3.72 11.31
N GLN A 100 -13.10 -3.55 12.50
CA GLN A 100 -12.54 -2.75 13.57
C GLN A 100 -11.73 -3.65 14.50
N SER A 101 -10.48 -3.27 14.78
CA SER A 101 -9.77 -3.79 15.95
C SER A 101 -10.60 -3.42 17.17
N ARG A 102 -10.95 -4.42 17.99
CA ARG A 102 -11.66 -4.18 19.24
C ARG A 102 -10.72 -3.39 20.15
N PRO A 103 -11.16 -2.33 20.83
CA PRO A 103 -10.47 -1.87 22.02
C PRO A 103 -10.55 -3.03 23.03
N THR A 104 -9.50 -3.82 23.12
CA THR A 104 -9.49 -5.11 23.78
C THR A 104 -9.60 -4.94 25.30
N GLU A 105 -10.30 -5.88 25.94
CA GLU A 105 -10.23 -6.17 27.39
C GLU A 105 -8.85 -6.77 27.79
N GLY A 106 -7.74 -6.27 27.19
CA GLY A 106 -6.38 -6.79 27.35
C GLY A 106 -5.84 -7.58 26.14
N PRO A 107 -4.52 -7.79 26.05
CA PRO A 107 -3.88 -8.49 24.93
C PRO A 107 -4.28 -9.96 24.84
N LEU A 108 -4.02 -10.56 23.67
CA LEU A 108 -4.23 -12.00 23.43
C LEU A 108 -3.53 -12.84 24.50
N SER A 109 -4.17 -13.93 24.94
CA SER A 109 -3.49 -14.89 25.80
C SER A 109 -2.26 -15.48 25.07
N PRO A 110 -1.16 -15.81 25.78
CA PRO A 110 0.04 -16.37 25.15
C PRO A 110 -0.25 -17.58 24.24
N GLY A 111 -1.21 -18.43 24.63
CA GLY A 111 -1.64 -19.57 23.80
C GLY A 111 -2.30 -19.17 22.48
N GLN A 112 -3.17 -18.16 22.49
CA GLN A 112 -3.79 -17.64 21.25
C GLN A 112 -2.78 -16.91 20.37
N LEU A 113 -1.86 -16.15 20.97
CA LEU A 113 -0.78 -15.48 20.24
C LEU A 113 0.11 -16.48 19.52
N LEU A 114 0.49 -17.57 20.19
CA LEU A 114 1.33 -18.62 19.60
C LEU A 114 0.71 -19.29 18.37
N ILE A 115 -0.61 -19.49 18.35
CA ILE A 115 -1.30 -20.05 17.17
C ILE A 115 -1.11 -19.12 15.97
N GLN A 116 -1.41 -17.83 16.15
CA GLN A 116 -1.31 -16.84 15.07
C GLN A 116 0.15 -16.59 14.65
N ALA A 117 1.07 -16.57 15.60
CA ALA A 117 2.49 -16.42 15.34
C ALA A 117 3.04 -17.60 14.52
N ARG A 118 2.69 -18.84 14.89
CA ARG A 118 3.08 -20.04 14.14
C ARG A 118 2.52 -20.01 12.72
N ASP A 119 1.25 -19.66 12.55
CA ASP A 119 0.61 -19.57 11.22
C ASP A 119 1.33 -18.54 10.33
N PHE A 120 1.65 -17.37 10.89
CA PHE A 120 2.38 -16.34 10.17
C PHE A 120 3.82 -16.75 9.81
N ILE A 121 4.57 -17.36 10.75
CA ILE A 121 5.94 -17.83 10.49
C ILE A 121 5.92 -18.94 9.43
N ASN A 122 4.97 -19.87 9.48
CA ASN A 122 4.78 -20.88 8.43
C ASN A 122 4.52 -20.22 7.06
N GLN A 123 3.66 -19.19 7.01
CA GLN A 123 3.37 -18.43 5.79
C GLN A 123 4.62 -17.76 5.23
N TYR A 124 5.41 -17.09 6.09
CA TYR A 124 6.66 -16.45 5.72
C TYR A 124 7.66 -17.46 5.13
N TYR A 125 7.96 -18.55 5.84
CA TYR A 125 8.92 -19.56 5.38
C TYR A 125 8.45 -20.32 4.14
N SER A 126 7.14 -20.50 3.97
CA SER A 126 6.55 -21.02 2.73
C SER A 126 6.82 -20.08 1.55
N SER A 127 6.63 -18.76 1.74
CA SER A 127 6.82 -17.76 0.67
C SER A 127 8.25 -17.70 0.13
N ILE A 128 9.25 -17.89 0.99
CA ILE A 128 10.67 -17.95 0.63
C ILE A 128 11.15 -19.36 0.27
N LYS A 129 10.22 -20.32 0.09
CA LYS A 129 10.50 -21.73 -0.26
C LYS A 129 11.46 -22.44 0.71
N ARG A 130 11.39 -22.11 2.00
CA ARG A 130 12.19 -22.71 3.08
C ARG A 130 11.33 -23.38 4.16
N SER A 131 10.10 -23.76 3.82
CA SER A 131 9.24 -24.56 4.71
C SER A 131 9.94 -25.87 5.09
N GLY A 132 9.77 -26.30 6.35
CA GLY A 132 10.44 -27.49 6.91
C GLY A 132 11.97 -27.40 7.11
N SER A 133 12.63 -26.28 6.76
CA SER A 133 14.08 -26.15 6.94
C SER A 133 14.50 -26.08 8.42
N PRO A 134 15.78 -26.36 8.77
CA PRO A 134 16.27 -26.19 10.14
C PRO A 134 16.07 -24.78 10.68
N ALA A 135 16.27 -23.75 9.84
CA ALA A 135 16.04 -22.36 10.19
C ALA A 135 14.56 -22.08 10.49
N HIS A 136 13.63 -22.70 9.76
CA HIS A 136 12.19 -22.59 10.03
C HIS A 136 11.84 -23.18 11.40
N GLY A 137 12.27 -24.41 11.68
CA GLY A 137 12.01 -25.06 12.97
C GLY A 137 12.68 -24.33 14.15
N GLN A 138 13.86 -23.76 13.94
CA GLN A 138 14.52 -22.93 14.93
C GLN A 138 13.73 -21.65 15.22
N ARG A 139 13.29 -20.92 14.18
CA ARG A 139 12.52 -19.69 14.36
C ARG A 139 11.20 -19.92 15.11
N LEU A 140 10.50 -21.01 14.83
CA LEU A 140 9.29 -21.39 15.58
C LEU A 140 9.60 -21.58 17.08
N ARG A 141 10.68 -22.28 17.42
CA ARG A 141 11.11 -22.46 18.83
C ARG A 141 11.54 -21.16 19.50
N GLU A 142 12.22 -20.27 18.76
CA GLU A 142 12.61 -18.94 19.26
C GLU A 142 11.38 -18.11 19.62
N VAL A 143 10.38 -18.05 18.72
CA VAL A 143 9.12 -17.34 18.96
C VAL A 143 8.37 -17.95 20.15
N GLU A 144 8.33 -19.28 20.25
CA GLU A 144 7.70 -19.97 21.39
C GLU A 144 8.37 -19.62 22.73
N ALA A 145 9.70 -19.63 22.77
CA ALA A 145 10.47 -19.29 23.95
C ALA A 145 10.29 -17.80 24.32
N GLU A 146 10.26 -16.90 23.35
CA GLU A 146 10.10 -15.46 23.57
C GLU A 146 8.70 -15.12 24.13
N VAL A 147 7.64 -15.72 23.56
CA VAL A 147 6.27 -15.56 24.08
C VAL A 147 6.14 -16.14 25.48
N ALA A 148 6.74 -17.29 25.76
CA ALA A 148 6.74 -17.87 27.11
C ALA A 148 7.46 -16.97 28.13
N ALA A 149 8.56 -16.33 27.73
CA ALA A 149 9.36 -15.49 28.61
C ALA A 149 8.78 -14.08 28.83
N THR A 150 8.19 -13.47 27.80
CA THR A 150 7.82 -12.04 27.81
C THR A 150 6.33 -11.78 27.64
N GLY A 151 5.54 -12.80 27.27
CA GLY A 151 4.14 -12.66 26.90
C GLY A 151 3.91 -12.17 25.47
N THR A 152 4.97 -11.86 24.71
CA THR A 152 4.90 -11.41 23.31
C THR A 152 6.14 -11.88 22.52
N TYR A 153 6.28 -11.46 21.27
CA TYR A 153 7.50 -11.71 20.48
C TYR A 153 7.79 -10.55 19.53
N GLN A 154 9.02 -10.49 19.02
CA GLN A 154 9.44 -9.52 18.03
C GLN A 154 9.58 -10.15 16.64
N LEU A 155 9.06 -9.45 15.63
CA LEU A 155 9.31 -9.77 14.22
C LEU A 155 10.75 -9.42 13.83
N ARG A 156 11.35 -10.25 12.98
CA ARG A 156 12.56 -9.86 12.23
C ARG A 156 12.19 -8.81 11.18
N GLU A 157 13.16 -8.02 10.72
CA GLU A 157 12.91 -6.99 9.68
C GLU A 157 12.29 -7.61 8.40
N SER A 158 12.82 -8.74 7.95
CA SER A 158 12.29 -9.46 6.78
C SER A 158 10.86 -9.96 6.97
N GLU A 159 10.51 -10.39 8.17
CA GLU A 159 9.16 -10.81 8.55
C GLU A 159 8.22 -9.59 8.58
N LEU A 160 8.66 -8.46 9.11
CA LEU A 160 7.88 -7.22 9.13
C LEU A 160 7.58 -6.72 7.70
N VAL A 161 8.59 -6.73 6.82
CA VAL A 161 8.44 -6.35 5.41
C VAL A 161 7.44 -7.26 4.70
N PHE A 162 7.59 -8.57 4.89
CA PHE A 162 6.65 -9.55 4.34
C PHE A 162 5.23 -9.33 4.86
N GLY A 163 5.08 -9.12 6.18
CA GLY A 163 3.79 -8.93 6.83
C GLY A 163 3.06 -7.68 6.34
N ALA A 164 3.76 -6.55 6.22
CA ALA A 164 3.20 -5.30 5.71
C ALA A 164 2.75 -5.43 4.24
N LYS A 165 3.56 -6.05 3.37
CA LYS A 165 3.21 -6.31 1.97
C LYS A 165 2.01 -7.25 1.86
N GLN A 166 1.95 -8.31 2.67
CA GLN A 166 0.80 -9.21 2.69
C GLN A 166 -0.47 -8.53 3.19
N ALA A 167 -0.40 -7.67 4.20
CA ALA A 167 -1.55 -6.92 4.68
C ALA A 167 -2.15 -6.04 3.57
N TRP A 168 -1.32 -5.40 2.74
CA TRP A 168 -1.80 -4.66 1.57
C TRP A 168 -2.40 -5.59 0.52
N ARG A 169 -1.72 -6.70 0.17
CA ARG A 169 -2.25 -7.70 -0.77
C ARG A 169 -3.60 -8.29 -0.33
N ASN A 170 -3.81 -8.39 0.97
CA ASN A 170 -5.03 -8.91 1.58
C ASN A 170 -6.14 -7.84 1.76
N ALA A 171 -5.87 -6.56 1.50
CA ALA A 171 -6.83 -5.49 1.74
C ALA A 171 -7.99 -5.49 0.72
N PRO A 172 -9.21 -5.94 1.08
CA PRO A 172 -10.27 -6.20 0.10
C PRO A 172 -10.84 -4.93 -0.55
N ARG A 173 -10.64 -3.77 0.10
CA ARG A 173 -11.13 -2.45 -0.34
C ARG A 173 -10.12 -1.67 -1.18
N CYS A 174 -8.95 -2.24 -1.49
CA CYS A 174 -7.91 -1.55 -2.25
C CYS A 174 -7.91 -2.02 -3.72
N VAL A 175 -8.19 -1.09 -4.64
CA VAL A 175 -8.13 -1.35 -6.09
C VAL A 175 -6.69 -1.34 -6.63
N GLY A 176 -5.77 -0.60 -5.99
CA GLY A 176 -4.37 -0.47 -6.41
C GLY A 176 -3.45 -1.65 -6.09
N ARG A 177 -4.01 -2.83 -5.75
CA ARG A 177 -3.24 -3.96 -5.20
C ARG A 177 -2.26 -4.61 -6.16
N ILE A 178 -2.29 -4.33 -7.47
CA ILE A 178 -1.26 -4.84 -8.39
C ILE A 178 0.17 -4.43 -7.98
N GLN A 179 0.30 -3.34 -7.22
CA GLN A 179 1.56 -2.77 -6.74
C GLN A 179 2.04 -3.36 -5.41
N TRP A 180 1.33 -4.34 -4.83
CA TRP A 180 1.57 -4.83 -3.46
C TRP A 180 3.02 -5.25 -3.16
N GLY A 181 3.74 -5.76 -4.16
CA GLY A 181 5.15 -6.16 -4.03
C GLY A 181 6.13 -4.99 -3.92
N LYS A 182 5.75 -3.79 -4.37
CA LYS A 182 6.57 -2.56 -4.45
C LYS A 182 6.21 -1.58 -3.34
N LEU A 183 6.40 -2.01 -2.09
CA LEU A 183 6.18 -1.20 -0.90
C LEU A 183 7.49 -0.98 -0.15
N GLN A 184 7.90 0.29 0.04
CA GLN A 184 8.99 0.63 0.96
C GLN A 184 8.48 0.53 2.39
N VAL A 185 9.20 -0.18 3.25
CA VAL A 185 8.89 -0.27 4.68
C VAL A 185 9.97 0.50 5.45
N PHE A 186 9.54 1.46 6.26
CA PHE A 186 10.38 2.13 7.25
C PHE A 186 10.11 1.49 8.61
N ASP A 187 11.08 0.73 9.11
CA ASP A 187 11.05 0.20 10.46
C ASP A 187 11.35 1.34 11.46
N ALA A 188 10.33 1.72 12.23
CA ALA A 188 10.41 2.73 13.28
C ALA A 188 9.98 2.13 14.63
N ARG A 189 10.15 0.81 14.82
CA ARG A 189 9.80 0.12 16.06
C ARG A 189 10.70 0.46 17.25
N ASP A 190 11.81 1.16 17.00
CA ASP A 190 12.70 1.75 18.00
C ASP A 190 12.28 3.17 18.45
N CYS A 191 11.27 3.76 17.79
CA CYS A 191 10.74 5.07 18.13
C CYS A 191 10.21 5.11 19.58
N SER A 192 10.57 6.16 20.30
CA SER A 192 10.31 6.30 21.74
C SER A 192 9.49 7.54 22.11
N SER A 193 9.38 8.52 21.21
CA SER A 193 8.73 9.82 21.50
C SER A 193 7.91 10.35 20.32
N ALA A 194 7.00 11.29 20.58
CA ALA A 194 6.20 11.95 19.55
C ALA A 194 7.06 12.77 18.55
N GLN A 195 8.20 13.32 19.01
CA GLN A 195 9.16 14.05 18.17
C GLN A 195 9.89 13.10 17.20
N GLU A 196 10.27 11.90 17.66
CA GLU A 196 10.81 10.86 16.78
C GLU A 196 9.75 10.38 15.79
N MET A 197 8.49 10.22 16.21
CA MET A 197 7.39 9.91 15.30
C MET A 197 7.28 10.95 14.18
N PHE A 198 7.29 12.24 14.55
CA PHE A 198 7.24 13.34 13.59
C PHE A 198 8.39 13.30 12.59
N THR A 199 9.61 13.00 13.06
CA THR A 199 10.81 12.82 12.22
C THR A 199 10.61 11.69 11.20
N CYS A 200 10.14 10.54 11.65
CA CYS A 200 9.88 9.37 10.81
C CYS A 200 8.77 9.66 9.78
N ILE A 201 7.73 10.39 10.17
CA ILE A 201 6.64 10.82 9.28
C ILE A 201 7.13 11.82 8.22
N CYS A 202 7.97 12.79 8.59
CA CYS A 202 8.55 13.73 7.62
C CYS A 202 9.41 13.00 6.58
N ASN A 203 10.21 12.02 7.02
CA ASN A 203 10.97 11.14 6.12
C ASN A 203 10.07 10.34 5.19
N HIS A 204 8.97 9.79 5.71
CA HIS A 204 7.97 9.09 4.92
C HIS A 204 7.40 10.00 3.83
N ILE A 205 6.92 11.20 4.18
CA ILE A 205 6.33 12.15 3.23
C ILE A 205 7.36 12.54 2.18
N LYS A 206 8.58 12.93 2.57
CA LYS A 206 9.65 13.28 1.63
C LYS A 206 9.94 12.13 0.65
N TYR A 207 10.09 10.91 1.16
CA TYR A 207 10.34 9.73 0.33
C TYR A 207 9.17 9.44 -0.60
N ALA A 208 7.95 9.40 -0.08
CA ALA A 208 6.77 9.01 -0.84
C ALA A 208 6.39 10.07 -1.88
N THR A 209 6.55 11.36 -1.57
CA THR A 209 6.26 12.47 -2.49
C THR A 209 7.24 12.52 -3.67
N ASN A 210 8.54 12.30 -3.44
CA ASN A 210 9.57 12.16 -4.49
C ASN A 210 9.43 13.16 -5.66
N LYS A 211 9.24 14.45 -5.34
CA LYS A 211 9.08 15.54 -6.33
C LYS A 211 7.97 15.29 -7.36
N GLY A 212 6.89 14.61 -6.96
CA GLY A 212 5.74 14.29 -7.81
C GLY A 212 5.71 12.86 -8.33
N ASN A 213 6.86 12.17 -8.42
CA ASN A 213 6.91 10.76 -8.83
C ASN A 213 6.64 9.82 -7.64
N LEU A 214 5.37 9.74 -7.24
CA LEU A 214 4.95 9.13 -5.98
C LEU A 214 5.41 7.69 -5.82
N ARG A 215 5.83 7.33 -4.61
CA ARG A 215 6.29 5.98 -4.23
C ARG A 215 5.49 5.47 -3.05
N SER A 216 5.01 4.23 -3.15
CA SER A 216 4.32 3.57 -2.04
C SER A 216 5.27 3.31 -0.87
N ALA A 217 4.86 3.73 0.32
CA ALA A 217 5.63 3.52 1.54
C ALA A 217 4.72 3.24 2.75
N ILE A 218 5.26 2.59 3.77
CA ILE A 218 4.67 2.42 5.09
C ILE A 218 5.74 2.68 6.15
N THR A 219 5.37 3.36 7.23
CA THR A 219 6.22 3.48 8.42
C THR A 219 5.58 2.70 9.55
N VAL A 220 6.31 1.78 10.17
CA VAL A 220 5.77 0.94 11.25
C VAL A 220 6.37 1.37 12.58
N PHE A 221 5.53 1.97 13.43
CA PHE A 221 5.87 2.34 14.80
C PHE A 221 5.76 1.13 15.75
N PRO A 222 6.18 1.25 17.03
CA PRO A 222 6.20 0.11 17.95
C PRO A 222 4.84 -0.58 18.09
N GLN A 223 4.89 -1.91 18.23
CA GLN A 223 3.70 -2.73 18.49
C GLN A 223 3.09 -2.42 19.85
N ARG A 224 1.78 -2.66 19.98
CA ARG A 224 1.05 -2.59 21.24
C ARG A 224 1.72 -3.48 22.28
N SER A 225 1.90 -2.94 23.47
CA SER A 225 2.55 -3.62 24.60
C SER A 225 1.60 -3.71 25.79
N LEU A 226 1.68 -4.80 26.56
CA LEU A 226 0.87 -4.98 27.76
C LEU A 226 1.20 -3.90 28.81
N GLY A 227 0.16 -3.26 29.35
CA GLY A 227 0.28 -2.32 30.46
C GLY A 227 0.87 -0.95 30.11
N LYS A 228 1.08 -0.66 28.82
CA LYS A 228 1.49 0.65 28.31
C LYS A 228 0.46 1.20 27.33
N GLY A 229 0.41 2.52 27.18
CA GLY A 229 -0.36 3.17 26.13
C GLY A 229 0.14 2.83 24.73
N ASP A 230 -0.66 3.19 23.72
CA ASP A 230 -0.31 2.97 22.31
C ASP A 230 0.38 4.20 21.70
N PHE A 231 1.27 3.94 20.76
CA PHE A 231 1.60 4.92 19.72
C PHE A 231 0.38 5.12 18.81
N ARG A 232 -0.06 6.36 18.62
CA ARG A 232 -1.21 6.69 17.75
C ARG A 232 -0.97 7.97 16.95
N ILE A 233 -1.44 7.98 15.71
CA ILE A 233 -1.59 9.20 14.90
C ILE A 233 -3.10 9.50 14.90
N TRP A 234 -3.49 10.65 15.44
CA TRP A 234 -4.90 11.01 15.57
C TRP A 234 -5.51 11.40 14.22
N ASN A 235 -4.72 11.99 13.34
CA ASN A 235 -5.13 12.34 11.99
C ASN A 235 -5.53 11.08 11.20
N SER A 236 -6.59 11.19 10.39
CA SER A 236 -7.03 10.10 9.51
C SER A 236 -6.11 9.87 8.32
N GLN A 237 -5.48 10.94 7.83
CA GLN A 237 -4.39 10.91 6.86
C GLN A 237 -3.28 11.86 7.29
N LEU A 238 -2.04 11.62 6.85
CA LEU A 238 -0.90 12.49 7.19
C LEU A 238 -1.09 13.92 6.71
N ILE A 239 -1.64 14.10 5.50
CA ILE A 239 -1.96 15.41 4.93
C ILE A 239 -3.47 15.47 4.75
N ARG A 240 -4.12 16.48 5.35
CA ARG A 240 -5.52 16.85 5.15
C ARG A 240 -5.71 18.33 5.34
N TYR A 241 -6.75 18.89 4.73
CA TYR A 241 -7.16 20.27 4.97
C TYR A 241 -8.09 20.41 6.16
N ALA A 242 -7.99 21.52 6.89
CA ALA A 242 -8.84 21.85 8.02
C ALA A 242 -10.28 22.16 7.60
N GLY A 243 -11.20 22.09 8.56
CA GLY A 243 -12.61 22.47 8.39
C GLY A 243 -13.07 23.36 9.55
N TYR A 244 -13.56 24.55 9.24
CA TYR A 244 -13.94 25.57 10.22
C TYR A 244 -15.42 25.86 10.17
N ARG A 245 -16.13 25.52 11.26
CA ARG A 245 -17.53 25.89 11.43
C ARG A 245 -17.66 27.41 11.59
N GLN A 246 -18.46 28.02 10.73
CA GLN A 246 -18.75 29.44 10.74
C GLN A 246 -19.95 29.76 11.65
N GLN A 247 -20.14 31.04 11.97
CA GLN A 247 -21.23 31.50 12.84
C GLN A 247 -22.62 31.28 12.21
N ASP A 248 -22.72 31.32 10.89
CA ASP A 248 -23.96 31.07 10.14
C ASP A 248 -24.28 29.57 9.95
N GLY A 249 -23.44 28.69 10.50
CA GLY A 249 -23.57 27.24 10.38
C GLY A 249 -22.92 26.62 9.13
N SER A 250 -22.42 27.45 8.21
CA SER A 250 -21.61 26.97 7.08
C SER A 250 -20.24 26.45 7.56
N VAL A 251 -19.51 25.78 6.66
CA VAL A 251 -18.16 25.30 6.94
C VAL A 251 -17.20 25.79 5.87
N LEU A 252 -16.13 26.46 6.30
CA LEU A 252 -14.99 26.81 5.45
C LEU A 252 -13.98 25.67 5.46
N GLY A 253 -13.45 25.29 4.29
CA GLY A 253 -12.50 24.19 4.16
C GLY A 253 -13.18 22.83 4.00
N ASP A 254 -12.69 21.78 4.66
CA ASP A 254 -13.18 20.40 4.55
C ASP A 254 -14.13 20.02 5.70
N PRO A 255 -15.46 19.90 5.46
CA PRO A 255 -16.41 19.56 6.52
C PRO A 255 -16.18 18.23 7.21
N ALA A 256 -15.52 17.27 6.55
CA ALA A 256 -15.19 15.98 7.17
C ALA A 256 -14.09 16.09 8.24
N ASN A 257 -13.44 17.24 8.38
CA ASN A 257 -12.36 17.47 9.33
C ASN A 257 -12.70 18.43 10.46
N VAL A 258 -13.95 18.89 10.59
CA VAL A 258 -14.32 19.86 11.63
C VAL A 258 -13.95 19.37 13.04
N GLU A 259 -14.28 18.12 13.38
CA GLU A 259 -13.99 17.54 14.70
C GLU A 259 -12.48 17.54 15.02
N ILE A 260 -11.64 17.04 14.11
CA ILE A 260 -10.18 17.02 14.32
C ILE A 260 -9.56 18.42 14.28
N THR A 261 -10.15 19.35 13.50
CA THR A 261 -9.72 20.75 13.44
C THR A 261 -9.94 21.44 14.79
N GLU A 262 -11.12 21.24 15.39
CA GLU A 262 -11.45 21.75 16.72
C GLU A 262 -10.50 21.17 17.78
N LEU A 263 -10.15 19.87 17.70
CA LEU A 263 -9.15 19.26 18.57
C LEU A 263 -7.76 19.89 18.40
N CYS A 264 -7.31 20.14 17.16
CA CYS A 264 -6.05 20.83 16.91
C CYS A 264 -6.03 22.23 17.56
N ILE A 265 -7.13 23.00 17.43
CA ILE A 265 -7.28 24.33 18.04
C ILE A 265 -7.24 24.23 19.57
N GLN A 266 -7.93 23.25 20.16
CA GLN A 266 -7.90 22.98 21.61
C GLN A 266 -6.49 22.65 22.11
N HIS A 267 -5.68 21.96 21.29
CA HIS A 267 -4.29 21.63 21.57
C HIS A 267 -3.29 22.76 21.25
N GLY A 268 -3.78 23.95 20.91
CA GLY A 268 -2.99 25.18 20.75
C GLY A 268 -2.58 25.51 19.32
N TRP A 269 -3.15 24.85 18.31
CA TRP A 269 -2.97 25.28 16.93
C TRP A 269 -3.67 26.60 16.69
N THR A 270 -2.98 27.52 16.02
CA THR A 270 -3.59 28.74 15.51
C THR A 270 -4.03 28.47 14.07
N PRO A 271 -5.35 28.46 13.80
CA PRO A 271 -5.85 28.16 12.48
C PRO A 271 -5.48 29.29 11.51
N GLY A 272 -5.34 28.93 10.24
CA GLY A 272 -5.37 29.92 9.16
C GLY A 272 -6.80 30.39 8.90
N ASP A 273 -6.95 31.24 7.88
CA ASP A 273 -8.23 31.70 7.36
C ASP A 273 -8.52 31.13 5.96
N GLY A 274 -7.80 30.07 5.55
CA GLY A 274 -7.81 29.52 4.20
C GLY A 274 -8.75 28.33 4.01
N ARG A 275 -9.27 28.18 2.79
CA ARG A 275 -10.06 27.01 2.35
C ARG A 275 -9.25 25.70 2.26
N PHE A 276 -7.92 25.81 2.24
CA PHE A 276 -6.99 24.69 2.04
C PHE A 276 -5.85 24.72 3.07
N ASP A 277 -6.18 25.04 4.33
CA ASP A 277 -5.19 25.05 5.40
C ASP A 277 -4.80 23.62 5.79
N VAL A 278 -3.52 23.27 5.66
CA VAL A 278 -3.02 21.94 6.03
C VAL A 278 -3.08 21.76 7.55
N LEU A 279 -3.74 20.70 8.00
CA LEU A 279 -3.80 20.35 9.41
C LEU A 279 -2.41 19.98 9.97
N PRO A 280 -2.10 20.35 11.22
CA PRO A 280 -0.95 19.80 11.91
C PRO A 280 -1.20 18.32 12.25
N LEU A 281 -0.12 17.59 12.54
CA LEU A 281 -0.18 16.24 13.07
C LEU A 281 -0.40 16.27 14.59
N LEU A 282 -1.36 15.47 15.07
CA LEU A 282 -1.54 15.14 16.48
C LEU A 282 -0.98 13.74 16.73
N LEU A 283 0.17 13.68 17.39
CA LEU A 283 0.96 12.46 17.58
C LEU A 283 0.98 12.08 19.06
N GLN A 284 0.66 10.83 19.35
CA GLN A 284 0.60 10.29 20.69
C GLN A 284 1.68 9.22 20.86
N ALA A 285 2.56 9.41 21.83
CA ALA A 285 3.43 8.38 22.38
C ALA A 285 2.72 7.63 23.55
N PRO A 286 3.18 6.44 23.94
CA PRO A 286 2.61 5.67 25.04
C PRO A 286 2.51 6.49 26.33
N ASP A 287 1.34 6.42 26.98
CA ASP A 287 1.07 7.03 28.29
C ASP A 287 1.23 8.56 28.36
N GLU A 288 1.35 9.22 27.21
CA GLU A 288 1.49 10.67 27.07
C GLU A 288 0.29 11.29 26.33
N PRO A 289 -0.10 12.55 26.63
CA PRO A 289 -1.10 13.26 25.84
C PRO A 289 -0.56 13.55 24.42
N PRO A 290 -1.43 13.68 23.40
CA PRO A 290 -0.97 13.95 22.05
C PRO A 290 -0.30 15.33 21.94
N GLU A 291 0.79 15.37 21.20
CA GLU A 291 1.54 16.56 20.86
C GLU A 291 1.25 17.02 19.43
N LEU A 292 1.31 18.33 19.21
CA LEU A 292 0.92 18.97 17.96
C LEU A 292 2.15 19.39 17.16
N PHE A 293 2.24 18.94 15.91
CA PHE A 293 3.35 19.22 15.01
C PHE A 293 2.86 19.77 13.66
N PRO A 294 3.08 21.06 13.37
CA PRO A 294 2.81 21.60 12.04
C PRO A 294 3.68 20.90 10.99
N LEU A 295 3.06 20.52 9.87
CA LEU A 295 3.80 19.98 8.73
C LEU A 295 4.61 21.09 8.04
N PRO A 296 5.88 20.83 7.69
CA PRO A 296 6.69 21.79 6.95
C PRO A 296 6.12 21.94 5.52
N PRO A 297 5.79 23.18 5.08
CA PRO A 297 5.12 23.40 3.79
C PRO A 297 5.86 22.80 2.59
N GLU A 298 7.20 22.76 2.63
CA GLU A 298 8.05 22.21 1.58
C GLU A 298 7.89 20.69 1.37
N LEU A 299 7.34 19.96 2.35
CA LEU A 299 7.03 18.54 2.21
C LEU A 299 5.64 18.31 1.61
N VAL A 300 4.77 19.31 1.64
CA VAL A 300 3.39 19.22 1.18
C VAL A 300 3.31 19.69 -0.26
N LEU A 301 3.44 18.74 -1.18
CA LEU A 301 3.21 19.00 -2.60
C LEU A 301 1.71 19.15 -2.86
N GLU A 302 1.28 20.32 -3.30
CA GLU A 302 -0.09 20.60 -3.74
C GLU A 302 -0.15 20.78 -5.27
N VAL A 303 -1.27 20.37 -5.86
CA VAL A 303 -1.57 20.56 -7.29
C VAL A 303 -2.74 21.54 -7.40
N PRO A 304 -2.53 22.77 -7.91
CA PRO A 304 -3.60 23.67 -8.33
C PRO A 304 -4.42 23.03 -9.44
N LEU A 305 -5.74 23.14 -9.38
CA LEU A 305 -6.63 22.50 -10.36
C LEU A 305 -7.02 23.46 -11.47
N GLN A 306 -6.84 23.02 -12.70
CA GLN A 306 -7.17 23.70 -13.94
C GLN A 306 -7.75 22.74 -14.96
N HIS A 307 -8.64 23.24 -15.82
CA HIS A 307 -9.29 22.46 -16.85
C HIS A 307 -8.59 22.62 -18.22
N PRO A 308 -8.48 21.58 -19.05
CA PRO A 308 -7.86 21.69 -20.38
C PRO A 308 -8.60 22.62 -21.36
N THR A 309 -9.91 22.80 -21.18
CA THR A 309 -10.77 23.56 -22.10
C THR A 309 -11.63 24.63 -21.43
N LEU A 310 -11.81 24.59 -20.10
CA LEU A 310 -12.68 25.50 -19.36
C LEU A 310 -11.79 26.47 -18.57
N GLU A 311 -11.38 27.56 -19.21
CA GLU A 311 -10.39 28.50 -18.66
C GLU A 311 -10.80 29.07 -17.29
N TRP A 312 -12.11 29.29 -17.08
CA TRP A 312 -12.64 29.78 -15.80
C TRP A 312 -12.44 28.81 -14.64
N PHE A 313 -12.12 27.53 -14.88
CA PHE A 313 -11.98 26.55 -13.80
C PHE A 313 -10.84 26.90 -12.83
N GLU A 314 -9.74 27.46 -13.34
CA GLU A 314 -8.61 27.91 -12.50
C GLU A 314 -9.04 29.01 -11.51
N SER A 315 -9.99 29.87 -11.90
CA SER A 315 -10.50 30.94 -11.06
C SER A 315 -11.29 30.47 -9.83
N LEU A 316 -11.69 29.18 -9.79
CA LEU A 316 -12.29 28.57 -8.60
C LEU A 316 -11.27 28.42 -7.44
N GLY A 317 -9.98 28.58 -7.71
CA GLY A 317 -8.92 28.55 -6.71
C GLY A 317 -8.78 27.19 -6.01
N LEU A 318 -9.16 26.11 -6.69
CA LEU A 318 -9.13 24.75 -6.15
C LEU A 318 -7.71 24.19 -6.20
N ARG A 319 -7.35 23.40 -5.19
CA ARG A 319 -6.09 22.65 -5.14
C ARG A 319 -6.27 21.37 -4.35
N TRP A 320 -5.39 20.39 -4.56
CA TRP A 320 -5.36 19.18 -3.74
C TRP A 320 -3.93 18.71 -3.49
N TYR A 321 -3.65 18.20 -2.29
CA TYR A 321 -2.34 17.63 -1.95
C TYR A 321 -2.10 16.33 -2.73
N ALA A 322 -0.86 16.11 -3.15
CA ALA A 322 -0.50 15.02 -4.05
C ALA A 322 -0.52 13.63 -3.38
N LEU A 323 -0.17 13.56 -2.09
CA LEU A 323 0.13 12.29 -1.41
C LEU A 323 -1.05 11.80 -0.55
N PRO A 324 -1.79 10.76 -0.97
CA PRO A 324 -2.75 10.08 -0.10
C PRO A 324 -2.03 9.15 0.88
N ALA A 325 -2.03 9.51 2.16
CA ALA A 325 -1.35 8.73 3.19
C ALA A 325 -2.28 8.45 4.38
N VAL A 326 -2.89 7.26 4.42
CA VAL A 326 -3.76 6.83 5.53
C VAL A 326 -2.91 6.64 6.78
N SER A 327 -3.35 7.18 7.92
CA SER A 327 -2.55 7.19 9.16
C SER A 327 -3.24 6.64 10.41
N ASN A 328 -4.55 6.40 10.36
CA ASN A 328 -5.32 5.96 11.53
C ASN A 328 -5.72 4.47 11.51
N MET A 329 -5.17 3.65 10.62
CA MET A 329 -5.39 2.20 10.64
C MET A 329 -4.36 1.49 11.52
N LEU A 330 -4.72 0.26 11.93
CA LEU A 330 -3.86 -0.67 12.67
C LEU A 330 -3.39 -1.78 11.72
N LEU A 331 -2.15 -2.22 11.85
CA LEU A 331 -1.62 -3.39 11.14
C LEU A 331 -1.56 -4.58 12.09
N GLU A 332 -2.13 -5.71 11.67
CA GLU A 332 -2.09 -6.98 12.40
C GLU A 332 -1.20 -7.98 11.64
N ILE A 333 -0.21 -8.54 12.32
CA ILE A 333 0.73 -9.54 11.78
C ILE A 333 0.96 -10.63 12.84
N GLY A 334 0.51 -11.86 12.59
CA GLY A 334 0.81 -13.00 13.46
C GLY A 334 0.31 -12.83 14.90
N GLY A 335 -0.80 -12.11 15.07
CA GLY A 335 -1.37 -11.77 16.38
C GLY A 335 -0.72 -10.55 17.07
N LEU A 336 0.33 -9.97 16.48
CA LEU A 336 0.88 -8.68 16.91
C LEU A 336 0.06 -7.54 16.29
N GLU A 337 -0.16 -6.47 17.07
CA GLU A 337 -0.90 -5.29 16.64
C GLU A 337 0.02 -4.06 16.64
N PHE A 338 0.03 -3.32 15.52
CA PHE A 338 0.78 -2.09 15.33
C PHE A 338 -0.22 -0.93 15.14
N PRO A 339 -0.56 -0.17 16.19
CA PRO A 339 -1.64 0.83 16.15
C PRO A 339 -1.33 2.12 15.38
N ALA A 340 -0.04 2.38 15.09
CA ALA A 340 0.41 3.52 14.30
C ALA A 340 1.24 3.03 13.11
N VAL A 341 0.63 3.02 11.93
CA VAL A 341 1.25 2.52 10.69
C VAL A 341 0.87 3.37 9.48
N PRO A 342 1.31 4.63 9.38
CA PRO A 342 0.95 5.45 8.23
C PRO A 342 1.50 4.84 6.94
N PHE A 343 0.64 4.69 5.94
CA PHE A 343 0.99 4.16 4.63
C PHE A 343 0.42 5.01 3.51
N SER A 344 1.14 5.07 2.39
CA SER A 344 0.81 5.90 1.25
C SER A 344 0.95 5.15 -0.07
N GLY A 345 0.20 5.64 -1.06
CA GLY A 345 0.30 5.25 -2.46
C GLY A 345 0.17 6.49 -3.33
N TRP A 346 -0.66 6.41 -4.37
CA TRP A 346 -1.04 7.56 -5.18
C TRP A 346 -2.55 7.54 -5.44
N TYR A 347 -3.09 8.70 -5.79
CA TYR A 347 -4.52 8.87 -6.00
C TYR A 347 -5.02 8.15 -7.24
N MET A 348 -6.21 7.58 -7.13
CA MET A 348 -7.13 7.47 -8.25
C MET A 348 -7.93 8.78 -8.35
N SER A 349 -8.00 9.37 -9.54
CA SER A 349 -8.61 10.69 -9.77
C SER A 349 -10.00 10.88 -9.17
N SER A 350 -10.85 9.84 -9.20
CA SER A 350 -12.21 9.90 -8.65
C SER A 350 -12.27 10.01 -7.13
N GLU A 351 -11.19 9.72 -6.40
CA GLU A 351 -11.10 10.04 -4.98
C GLU A 351 -11.14 11.55 -4.74
N ILE A 352 -10.45 12.32 -5.60
CA ILE A 352 -10.45 13.79 -5.52
C ILE A 352 -11.71 14.33 -6.22
N GLY A 353 -11.86 14.02 -7.51
CA GLY A 353 -12.88 14.61 -8.38
C GLY A 353 -14.30 14.31 -7.91
N MET A 354 -14.60 13.05 -7.54
CA MET A 354 -15.93 12.69 -7.04
C MET A 354 -16.04 12.88 -5.54
N ARG A 355 -15.19 12.23 -4.75
CA ARG A 355 -15.43 12.15 -3.31
C ARG A 355 -15.03 13.42 -2.58
N ASN A 356 -13.85 13.97 -2.84
CA ASN A 356 -13.41 15.17 -2.11
C ASN A 356 -14.13 16.43 -2.58
N LEU A 357 -14.31 16.59 -3.90
CA LEU A 357 -14.87 17.80 -4.48
C LEU A 357 -16.40 17.78 -4.59
N CYS A 358 -17.02 16.64 -4.94
CA CYS A 358 -18.46 16.60 -5.24
C CYS A 358 -19.34 16.06 -4.10
N ASP A 359 -18.82 15.32 -3.11
CA ASP A 359 -19.66 14.82 -2.02
C ASP A 359 -20.30 16.01 -1.26
N PRO A 360 -21.62 16.00 -0.97
CA PRO A 360 -22.30 17.11 -0.30
C PRO A 360 -21.81 17.41 1.12
N HIS A 361 -21.18 16.43 1.77
CA HIS A 361 -20.60 16.55 3.10
C HIS A 361 -19.07 16.83 3.04
N ARG A 362 -18.57 17.24 1.87
CA ARG A 362 -17.18 17.60 1.59
C ARG A 362 -17.15 19.00 0.97
N TYR A 363 -16.37 19.24 -0.09
CA TYR A 363 -16.27 20.59 -0.69
C TYR A 363 -17.50 20.99 -1.51
N ASN A 364 -18.35 20.03 -1.90
CA ASN A 364 -19.66 20.25 -2.53
C ASN A 364 -19.68 21.26 -3.70
N ILE A 365 -18.69 21.23 -4.60
CA ILE A 365 -18.56 22.24 -5.68
C ILE A 365 -19.40 21.94 -6.92
N LEU A 366 -20.17 20.85 -6.92
CA LEU A 366 -20.79 20.31 -8.14
C LEU A 366 -21.75 21.30 -8.79
N GLU A 367 -22.53 22.03 -7.98
CA GLU A 367 -23.47 23.04 -8.47
C GLU A 367 -22.75 24.29 -8.99
N ASP A 368 -21.72 24.77 -8.29
CA ASP A 368 -20.90 25.91 -8.72
C ASP A 368 -20.31 25.68 -10.12
N VAL A 369 -19.73 24.49 -10.34
CA VAL A 369 -19.18 24.10 -11.64
C VAL A 369 -20.27 24.03 -12.71
N ALA A 370 -21.44 23.47 -12.39
CA ALA A 370 -22.54 23.36 -13.35
C ALA A 370 -23.09 24.73 -13.78
N VAL A 371 -23.14 25.70 -12.86
CA VAL A 371 -23.51 27.09 -13.14
C VAL A 371 -22.49 27.75 -14.08
N CYS A 372 -21.20 27.59 -13.81
CA CYS A 372 -20.14 28.11 -14.69
C CYS A 372 -20.12 27.45 -16.08
N MET A 373 -20.64 26.22 -16.20
CA MET A 373 -20.86 25.52 -17.47
C MET A 373 -22.18 25.91 -18.17
N GLU A 374 -22.98 26.81 -17.60
CA GLU A 374 -24.30 27.22 -18.12
C GLU A 374 -25.28 26.04 -18.28
N LEU A 375 -25.21 25.03 -17.40
CA LEU A 375 -26.12 23.88 -17.41
C LEU A 375 -27.45 24.21 -16.72
N ASP A 376 -28.55 23.60 -17.17
CA ASP A 376 -29.83 23.71 -16.47
C ASP A 376 -29.83 22.87 -15.19
N THR A 377 -29.56 23.53 -14.05
CA THR A 377 -29.50 22.90 -12.72
C THR A 377 -30.88 22.66 -12.08
N ARG A 378 -31.97 23.17 -12.68
CA ARG A 378 -33.33 23.14 -12.09
C ARG A 378 -33.99 21.77 -12.13
N THR A 379 -33.59 20.91 -13.08
CA THR A 379 -34.15 19.57 -13.24
C THR A 379 -33.06 18.51 -13.25
N THR A 380 -33.32 17.38 -12.59
CA THR A 380 -32.39 16.24 -12.59
C THR A 380 -32.33 15.54 -13.94
N SER A 381 -33.37 15.65 -14.77
CA SER A 381 -33.42 15.02 -16.10
C SER A 381 -32.47 15.64 -17.13
N SER A 382 -31.92 16.82 -16.87
CA SER A 382 -30.87 17.42 -17.72
C SER A 382 -29.51 16.72 -17.57
N LEU A 383 -29.37 15.87 -16.54
CA LEU A 383 -28.13 15.18 -16.17
C LEU A 383 -26.96 16.15 -15.93
N TRP A 384 -27.26 17.35 -15.42
CA TRP A 384 -26.25 18.39 -15.18
C TRP A 384 -25.18 17.93 -14.18
N LYS A 385 -25.57 17.13 -13.17
CA LYS A 385 -24.66 16.57 -12.15
C LYS A 385 -23.63 15.65 -12.80
N ASP A 386 -24.08 14.75 -13.67
CA ASP A 386 -23.22 13.81 -14.39
C ASP A 386 -22.22 14.54 -15.28
N LYS A 387 -22.69 15.55 -16.04
CA LYS A 387 -21.83 16.38 -16.90
C LYS A 387 -20.77 17.13 -16.10
N ALA A 388 -21.17 17.86 -15.06
CA ALA A 388 -20.24 18.62 -14.22
C ALA A 388 -19.23 17.70 -13.52
N ALA A 389 -19.67 16.54 -13.02
CA ALA A 389 -18.81 15.56 -12.37
C ALA A 389 -17.71 15.02 -13.30
N VAL A 390 -18.03 14.78 -14.58
CA VAL A 390 -17.04 14.36 -15.58
C VAL A 390 -15.97 15.44 -15.79
N GLU A 391 -16.37 16.70 -16.00
CA GLU A 391 -15.41 17.81 -16.20
C GLU A 391 -14.52 18.04 -14.96
N ILE A 392 -15.06 17.88 -13.75
CA ILE A 392 -14.26 17.99 -12.51
C ILE A 392 -13.18 16.88 -12.46
N ASN A 393 -13.52 15.64 -12.82
CA ASN A 393 -12.54 14.55 -12.87
C ASN A 393 -11.49 14.79 -13.96
N LEU A 394 -11.90 15.35 -15.10
CA LEU A 394 -11.00 15.73 -16.18
C LEU A 394 -10.01 16.81 -15.74
N ALA A 395 -10.48 17.87 -15.06
CA ALA A 395 -9.60 18.88 -14.45
C ALA A 395 -8.58 18.27 -13.50
N VAL A 396 -9.00 17.37 -12.60
CA VAL A 396 -8.09 16.70 -11.65
C VAL A 396 -6.99 15.94 -12.39
N LEU A 397 -7.36 15.07 -13.34
CA LEU A 397 -6.40 14.28 -14.11
C LEU A 397 -5.43 15.17 -14.88
N HIS A 398 -5.96 16.15 -15.61
CA HIS A 398 -5.18 17.08 -16.41
C HIS A 398 -4.17 17.85 -15.56
N SER A 399 -4.61 18.37 -14.41
CA SER A 399 -3.76 19.18 -13.51
C SER A 399 -2.59 18.37 -12.95
N TYR A 400 -2.86 17.15 -12.49
CA TYR A 400 -1.82 16.25 -11.97
C TYR A 400 -0.82 15.85 -13.05
N GLN A 401 -1.31 15.54 -14.26
CA GLN A 401 -0.45 15.22 -15.40
C GLN A 401 0.42 16.40 -15.81
N LEU A 402 -0.14 17.61 -15.87
CA LEU A 402 0.61 18.83 -16.18
C LEU A 402 1.70 19.10 -15.12
N ALA A 403 1.35 18.94 -13.85
CA ALA A 403 2.28 19.08 -12.74
C ALA A 403 3.30 17.91 -12.61
N LYS A 404 3.21 16.90 -13.49
CA LYS A 404 4.03 15.68 -13.47
C LYS A 404 3.95 14.93 -12.13
N VAL A 405 2.76 14.92 -11.54
CA VAL A 405 2.45 14.20 -10.31
C VAL A 405 1.73 12.89 -10.64
N THR A 406 2.19 11.79 -10.07
CA THR A 406 1.61 10.46 -10.28
C THR A 406 0.13 10.45 -9.89
N ILE A 407 -0.73 10.09 -10.85
CA ILE A 407 -2.16 9.87 -10.66
C ILE A 407 -2.61 8.77 -11.63
N VAL A 408 -3.70 8.08 -11.31
CA VAL A 408 -4.33 7.10 -12.21
C VAL A 408 -5.81 7.41 -12.42
N ASP A 409 -6.32 7.21 -13.62
CA ASP A 409 -7.75 7.26 -13.87
C ASP A 409 -8.44 5.94 -13.43
N HIS A 410 -9.75 6.00 -13.23
CA HIS A 410 -10.50 4.87 -12.70
C HIS A 410 -10.67 3.72 -13.71
N HIS A 411 -10.58 3.97 -15.03
CA HIS A 411 -10.61 2.89 -16.03
C HIS A 411 -9.29 2.11 -16.01
N ALA A 412 -8.14 2.80 -16.02
CA ALA A 412 -6.82 2.15 -15.95
C ALA A 412 -6.61 1.41 -14.61
N ALA A 413 -7.06 1.99 -13.50
CA ALA A 413 -6.98 1.38 -12.18
C ALA A 413 -7.78 0.08 -12.10
N THR A 414 -9.02 0.08 -12.61
CA THR A 414 -9.90 -1.11 -12.58
C THR A 414 -9.45 -2.18 -13.56
N ALA A 415 -8.94 -1.82 -14.74
CA ALA A 415 -8.31 -2.79 -15.66
C ALA A 415 -7.07 -3.45 -15.03
N SER A 416 -6.22 -2.67 -14.35
CA SER A 416 -5.07 -3.18 -13.62
C SER A 416 -5.49 -4.10 -12.46
N PHE A 417 -6.58 -3.78 -11.76
CA PHE A 417 -7.13 -4.63 -10.71
C PHE A 417 -7.62 -5.98 -11.25
N MET A 418 -8.28 -6.00 -12.42
CA MET A 418 -8.66 -7.26 -13.06
C MET A 418 -7.44 -8.13 -13.36
N LYS A 419 -6.33 -7.52 -13.80
CA LYS A 419 -5.09 -8.27 -13.99
C LYS A 419 -4.51 -8.82 -12.70
N HIS A 420 -4.57 -8.04 -11.63
CA HIS A 420 -4.20 -8.50 -10.29
C HIS A 420 -5.07 -9.68 -9.86
N LEU A 421 -6.40 -9.58 -9.99
CA LEU A 421 -7.33 -10.65 -9.65
C LEU A 421 -7.00 -11.96 -10.37
N GLU A 422 -6.73 -11.91 -11.68
CA GLU A 422 -6.29 -13.08 -12.46
C GLU A 422 -4.97 -13.68 -11.94
N ASN A 423 -4.00 -12.82 -11.62
CA ASN A 423 -2.70 -13.25 -11.11
C ASN A 423 -2.84 -13.92 -9.74
N GLU A 424 -3.67 -13.38 -8.86
CA GLU A 424 -3.94 -13.92 -7.53
C GLU A 424 -4.69 -15.25 -7.59
N GLN A 425 -5.68 -15.34 -8.48
CA GLN A 425 -6.40 -16.58 -8.73
C GLN A 425 -5.45 -17.70 -9.18
N ARG A 426 -4.47 -17.39 -10.04
CA ARG A 426 -3.45 -18.35 -10.47
C ARG A 426 -2.41 -18.66 -9.39
N ALA A 427 -1.98 -17.67 -8.63
CA ALA A 427 -0.88 -17.80 -7.68
C ALA A 427 -1.29 -18.47 -6.37
N ARG A 428 -2.49 -18.19 -5.86
CA ARG A 428 -2.96 -18.66 -4.55
C ARG A 428 -4.43 -19.07 -4.50
N GLY A 429 -5.10 -19.16 -5.66
CA GLY A 429 -6.45 -19.71 -5.74
C GLY A 429 -7.58 -18.76 -5.34
N GLY A 430 -7.31 -17.46 -5.15
CA GLY A 430 -8.36 -16.49 -4.84
C GLY A 430 -7.82 -15.09 -4.52
N CYS A 431 -8.73 -14.14 -4.41
CA CYS A 431 -8.42 -12.75 -4.04
C CYS A 431 -9.59 -12.13 -3.25
N PRO A 432 -9.40 -11.80 -1.95
CA PRO A 432 -10.47 -11.16 -1.20
C PRO A 432 -10.75 -9.78 -1.80
N ALA A 433 -12.00 -9.49 -2.13
CA ALA A 433 -12.37 -8.21 -2.73
C ALA A 433 -13.77 -7.75 -2.29
N ASP A 434 -13.87 -6.48 -1.92
CA ASP A 434 -15.11 -5.82 -1.52
C ASP A 434 -15.64 -5.01 -2.72
N TRP A 435 -16.55 -5.62 -3.49
CA TRP A 435 -17.09 -5.04 -4.72
C TRP A 435 -17.62 -3.61 -4.53
N VAL A 436 -18.24 -3.33 -3.37
CA VAL A 436 -18.81 -2.01 -3.02
C VAL A 436 -17.74 -0.92 -3.00
N TRP A 437 -16.49 -1.27 -2.69
CA TRP A 437 -15.35 -0.35 -2.64
C TRP A 437 -14.46 -0.40 -3.89
N ILE A 438 -14.42 -1.52 -4.60
CA ILE A 438 -13.61 -1.68 -5.81
C ILE A 438 -14.24 -0.97 -7.01
N VAL A 439 -15.57 -0.96 -7.11
CA VAL A 439 -16.26 -0.23 -8.17
C VAL A 439 -16.11 1.28 -7.96
N PRO A 440 -15.61 2.04 -8.96
CA PRO A 440 -15.44 3.48 -8.82
C PRO A 440 -16.77 4.23 -8.60
N PRO A 441 -16.74 5.40 -7.94
CA PRO A 441 -17.94 6.18 -7.62
C PRO A 441 -18.58 6.90 -8.81
N ILE A 442 -17.97 6.80 -10.00
CA ILE A 442 -18.47 7.32 -11.28
C ILE A 442 -18.23 6.27 -12.35
N SER A 443 -19.10 6.23 -13.37
CA SER A 443 -18.94 5.34 -14.53
C SER A 443 -18.87 3.85 -14.18
N GLY A 444 -19.54 3.41 -13.10
CA GLY A 444 -19.41 2.06 -12.54
C GLY A 444 -19.47 0.94 -13.58
N SER A 445 -20.59 0.78 -14.29
CA SER A 445 -20.78 -0.27 -15.29
C SER A 445 -19.94 -0.10 -16.57
N LEU A 446 -19.27 1.04 -16.74
CA LEU A 446 -18.28 1.26 -17.81
C LEU A 446 -16.88 0.78 -17.41
N THR A 447 -16.75 0.13 -16.26
CA THR A 447 -15.51 -0.47 -15.78
C THR A 447 -15.65 -2.00 -15.69
N PRO A 448 -14.57 -2.76 -15.96
CA PRO A 448 -14.65 -4.22 -16.01
C PRO A 448 -14.95 -4.85 -14.64
N VAL A 449 -14.61 -4.16 -13.54
CA VAL A 449 -14.85 -4.65 -12.18
C VAL A 449 -16.33 -4.69 -11.80
N PHE A 450 -17.18 -3.88 -12.44
CA PHE A 450 -18.62 -3.94 -12.21
C PHE A 450 -19.21 -5.29 -12.63
N HIS A 451 -18.71 -5.85 -13.73
CA HIS A 451 -19.18 -7.11 -14.30
C HIS A 451 -18.54 -8.34 -13.65
N GLN A 452 -17.60 -8.15 -12.71
CA GLN A 452 -16.88 -9.22 -12.04
C GLN A 452 -17.53 -9.54 -10.69
N GLU A 453 -18.05 -10.76 -10.53
CA GLU A 453 -18.41 -11.24 -9.19
C GLU A 453 -17.16 -11.30 -8.29
N MET A 454 -17.31 -11.02 -7.00
CA MET A 454 -16.20 -11.00 -6.05
C MET A 454 -16.64 -11.64 -4.73
N VAL A 455 -15.70 -12.27 -4.04
CA VAL A 455 -15.93 -12.84 -2.70
C VAL A 455 -15.14 -12.01 -1.70
N ASN A 456 -15.84 -11.49 -0.69
CA ASN A 456 -15.25 -10.70 0.37
C ASN A 456 -15.01 -11.57 1.60
N TYR A 457 -13.75 -11.74 1.99
CA TYR A 457 -13.32 -12.50 3.15
C TYR A 457 -12.04 -11.88 3.74
N PHE A 458 -11.72 -12.24 4.98
CA PHE A 458 -10.63 -11.61 5.72
C PHE A 458 -9.52 -12.61 5.99
N LEU A 459 -8.30 -12.21 5.64
CA LEU A 459 -7.07 -12.96 5.87
C LEU A 459 -6.22 -12.22 6.92
N SER A 460 -5.15 -12.88 7.39
CA SER A 460 -4.05 -12.26 8.14
C SER A 460 -2.75 -12.49 7.36
N PRO A 461 -1.79 -11.55 7.36
CA PRO A 461 -1.82 -10.18 7.92
C PRO A 461 -2.89 -9.26 7.32
N ALA A 462 -3.29 -8.21 8.04
CA ALA A 462 -4.33 -7.28 7.59
C ALA A 462 -4.23 -5.87 8.19
N PHE A 463 -4.76 -4.90 7.45
CA PHE A 463 -5.09 -3.58 7.99
C PHE A 463 -6.49 -3.58 8.61
N ARG A 464 -6.63 -3.01 9.81
CA ARG A 464 -7.88 -2.88 10.55
C ARG A 464 -8.19 -1.41 10.84
N TYR A 465 -9.46 -1.06 10.85
CA TYR A 465 -9.88 0.21 11.42
C TYR A 465 -9.74 0.14 12.94
N GLN A 466 -9.65 1.30 13.58
CA GLN A 466 -9.60 1.40 15.03
C GLN A 466 -10.45 2.61 15.45
N PRO A 467 -11.01 2.61 16.68
CA PRO A 467 -11.73 3.76 17.19
C PRO A 467 -10.85 5.01 17.22
N ASP A 468 -11.46 6.17 17.00
CA ASP A 468 -10.77 7.44 17.13
C ASP A 468 -10.21 7.57 18.57
N PRO A 469 -8.93 7.92 18.72
CA PRO A 469 -8.25 7.84 20.02
C PRO A 469 -8.90 8.75 21.08
N TRP A 470 -9.46 9.89 20.68
CA TRP A 470 -10.15 10.82 21.58
C TRP A 470 -11.52 10.33 22.08
N LYS A 471 -12.11 9.28 21.48
CA LYS A 471 -13.40 8.71 21.92
C LYS A 471 -13.25 7.70 23.05
N GLY A 472 -12.05 7.19 23.31
CA GLY A 472 -11.75 6.18 24.34
C GLY A 472 -11.01 6.72 25.57
N THR A 473 -10.47 7.94 25.52
CA THR A 473 -9.76 8.53 26.65
C THR A 473 -10.78 8.98 27.71
N THR A 474 -11.07 8.13 28.70
CA THR A 474 -11.72 8.61 29.92
C THR A 474 -10.73 9.57 30.57
N THR A 475 -11.00 10.85 30.46
CA THR A 475 -10.25 11.92 31.11
C THR A 475 -10.31 11.68 32.62
N LYS A 476 -9.33 10.95 33.16
CA LYS A 476 -9.00 11.03 34.58
C LYS A 476 -8.64 12.49 34.82
N GLY A 477 -9.53 13.18 35.52
CA GLY A 477 -9.60 14.63 35.58
C GLY A 477 -8.24 15.31 35.70
N THR A 478 -7.87 16.00 34.63
CA THR A 478 -7.06 17.22 34.70
C THR A 478 -7.69 18.16 33.68
N GLY A 479 -8.15 19.33 34.14
CA GLY A 479 -8.70 20.34 33.25
C GLY A 479 -7.70 20.64 32.15
N ILE A 480 -8.11 20.50 30.89
CA ILE A 480 -7.37 20.96 29.73
C ILE A 480 -7.35 22.50 29.82
N THR A 481 -6.41 23.02 30.60
CA THR A 481 -6.15 24.44 30.77
C THR A 481 -4.65 24.61 30.92
N ARG A 482 -3.96 24.59 29.78
CA ARG A 482 -2.78 25.41 29.61
C ARG A 482 -2.80 25.93 28.18
N LYS A 483 -3.22 27.19 28.00
CA LYS A 483 -2.86 27.96 26.81
C LYS A 483 -1.34 27.88 26.73
N LYS A 484 -0.81 27.07 25.81
CA LYS A 484 0.62 26.98 25.57
C LYS A 484 1.09 28.39 25.20
N THR A 485 2.12 28.88 25.86
CA THR A 485 2.63 30.24 25.62
C THR A 485 3.19 30.35 24.20
N PHE A 486 3.19 31.54 23.60
CA PHE A 486 3.78 31.79 22.26
C PHE A 486 5.21 31.21 22.13
N LYS A 487 5.94 31.14 23.25
CA LYS A 487 7.27 30.54 23.37
C LYS A 487 7.28 29.01 23.16
N GLU A 488 6.23 28.29 23.57
CA GLU A 488 6.11 26.84 23.40
C GLU A 488 5.69 26.47 21.96
N VAL A 489 4.80 27.27 21.34
CA VAL A 489 4.45 27.13 19.91
C VAL A 489 5.64 27.48 19.02
N ALA A 490 6.34 28.58 19.33
CA ALA A 490 7.58 28.95 18.63
C ALA A 490 8.69 27.92 18.82
N ASN A 491 8.78 27.29 20.01
CA ASN A 491 9.69 26.17 20.23
C ASN A 491 9.28 24.94 19.42
N ALA A 492 8.00 24.59 19.31
CA ALA A 492 7.55 23.50 18.46
C ALA A 492 7.88 23.75 16.97
N VAL A 493 7.67 24.98 16.48
CA VAL A 493 8.06 25.39 15.11
C VAL A 493 9.59 25.35 14.93
N LYS A 494 10.36 25.81 15.92
CA LYS A 494 11.83 25.80 15.89
C LYS A 494 12.40 24.38 15.99
N ILE A 495 11.77 23.51 16.78
CA ILE A 495 12.09 22.08 16.90
C ILE A 495 11.75 21.39 15.59
N SER A 496 10.57 21.61 15.00
CA SER A 496 10.23 21.09 13.67
C SER A 496 11.23 21.55 12.61
N ALA A 497 11.60 22.83 12.59
CA ALA A 497 12.61 23.36 11.67
C ALA A 497 14.03 22.78 11.90
N SER A 498 14.43 22.58 13.17
CA SER A 498 15.74 22.00 13.54
C SER A 498 15.81 20.49 13.28
N LEU A 499 14.74 19.74 13.60
CA LEU A 499 14.57 18.35 13.23
C LEU A 499 14.60 18.24 11.71
N MET A 500 13.96 19.15 10.97
CA MET A 500 14.00 19.17 9.50
C MET A 500 15.39 19.42 8.94
N GLY A 501 16.18 20.33 9.53
CA GLY A 501 17.61 20.46 9.19
C GLY A 501 18.39 19.14 9.38
N THR A 502 18.00 18.34 10.36
CA THR A 502 18.60 17.04 10.69
C THR A 502 18.06 15.90 9.81
N VAL A 503 16.79 15.93 9.44
CA VAL A 503 16.06 15.00 8.56
C VAL A 503 16.49 15.19 7.11
N MET A 504 16.59 16.44 6.65
CA MET A 504 17.18 16.79 5.35
C MET A 504 18.65 16.38 5.29
N ALA A 505 19.34 16.35 6.43
CA ALA A 505 20.70 15.86 6.57
C ALA A 505 20.82 14.33 6.79
N LYS A 506 19.72 13.59 6.98
CA LYS A 506 19.76 12.11 7.12
C LYS A 506 19.87 11.51 5.72
N ARG A 507 21.05 11.00 5.43
CA ARG A 507 21.53 10.70 4.08
C ARG A 507 20.94 9.38 3.53
N VAL A 508 20.71 9.30 2.22
CA VAL A 508 20.20 8.09 1.54
C VAL A 508 21.18 6.92 1.75
N LYS A 509 20.67 5.73 2.12
CA LYS A 509 21.50 4.52 2.27
C LYS A 509 22.08 4.12 0.92
N ALA A 510 23.38 3.85 0.86
CA ALA A 510 24.06 3.38 -0.34
C ALA A 510 24.91 2.15 0.00
N THR A 511 24.66 1.01 -0.63
CA THR A 511 25.46 -0.19 -0.39
C THR A 511 26.56 -0.28 -1.45
N ILE A 512 27.81 -0.39 -1.02
CA ILE A 512 28.99 -0.50 -1.89
C ILE A 512 29.57 -1.90 -1.69
N LEU A 513 29.43 -2.76 -2.69
CA LEU A 513 29.93 -4.13 -2.69
C LEU A 513 31.31 -4.20 -3.34
N TYR A 514 32.21 -4.97 -2.76
CA TYR A 514 33.50 -5.26 -3.40
C TYR A 514 33.82 -6.74 -3.47
N GLY A 515 34.40 -7.13 -4.60
CA GLY A 515 35.09 -8.40 -4.80
C GLY A 515 36.53 -8.12 -5.18
N SER A 516 37.50 -8.64 -4.44
CA SER A 516 38.91 -8.30 -4.62
C SER A 516 39.81 -9.47 -4.30
N GLU A 517 40.74 -9.76 -5.22
CA GLU A 517 41.78 -10.77 -5.01
C GLU A 517 43.01 -10.19 -4.28
N THR A 518 43.52 -9.05 -4.76
CA THR A 518 44.75 -8.41 -4.25
C THR A 518 44.49 -7.19 -3.36
N GLY A 519 43.24 -6.98 -2.92
CA GLY A 519 42.83 -5.82 -2.10
C GLY A 519 42.66 -4.48 -2.85
N ARG A 520 42.94 -4.41 -4.16
CA ARG A 520 42.83 -3.15 -4.93
C ARG A 520 41.38 -2.69 -5.13
N ALA A 521 40.46 -3.59 -5.47
CA ALA A 521 39.05 -3.26 -5.61
C ALA A 521 38.42 -2.86 -4.26
N GLN A 522 38.86 -3.51 -3.17
CA GLN A 522 38.49 -3.12 -1.80
C GLN A 522 38.94 -1.69 -1.47
N SER A 523 40.17 -1.32 -1.83
CA SER A 523 40.71 0.03 -1.60
C SER A 523 39.87 1.08 -2.34
N TYR A 524 39.49 0.84 -3.59
CA TYR A 524 38.61 1.72 -4.36
C TYR A 524 37.19 1.79 -3.78
N ALA A 525 36.61 0.67 -3.35
CA ALA A 525 35.31 0.68 -2.67
C ALA A 525 35.33 1.51 -1.38
N GLN A 526 36.43 1.45 -0.61
CA GLN A 526 36.61 2.30 0.57
C GLN A 526 36.76 3.79 0.20
N GLN A 527 37.50 4.11 -0.86
CA GLN A 527 37.58 5.48 -1.38
C GLN A 527 36.22 6.00 -1.83
N LEU A 528 35.44 5.18 -2.54
CA LEU A 528 34.06 5.48 -2.95
C LEU A 528 33.17 5.74 -1.73
N GLY A 529 33.27 4.90 -0.69
CA GLY A 529 32.58 5.11 0.57
C GLY A 529 32.93 6.44 1.24
N ARG A 530 34.21 6.87 1.21
CA ARG A 530 34.61 8.19 1.75
C ARG A 530 34.03 9.34 0.93
N LEU A 531 34.01 9.22 -0.40
CA LEU A 531 33.42 10.21 -1.30
C LEU A 531 31.91 10.35 -1.05
N PHE A 532 31.22 9.21 -0.98
CA PHE A 532 29.77 9.15 -0.83
C PHE A 532 29.30 9.52 0.56
N ARG A 533 30.14 9.35 1.60
CA ARG A 533 29.82 9.76 2.98
C ARG A 533 29.49 11.25 3.09
N LYS A 534 29.80 12.09 2.10
CA LYS A 534 29.41 13.51 2.09
C LYS A 534 27.90 13.74 1.86
N ALA A 535 27.22 12.83 1.14
CA ALA A 535 25.82 12.98 0.73
C ALA A 535 24.93 11.75 1.01
N PHE A 536 25.53 10.58 1.21
CA PHE A 536 24.89 9.29 1.46
C PHE A 536 25.29 8.72 2.84
N ASP A 537 24.57 7.71 3.31
CA ASP A 537 24.97 6.83 4.41
C ASP A 537 25.54 5.52 3.81
N PRO A 538 26.81 5.52 3.34
CA PRO A 538 27.35 4.39 2.59
C PRO A 538 27.80 3.25 3.51
N ARG A 539 27.40 2.03 3.17
CA ARG A 539 27.93 0.79 3.75
C ARG A 539 28.84 0.10 2.74
N VAL A 540 30.12 -0.05 3.08
CA VAL A 540 31.07 -0.81 2.24
C VAL A 540 31.14 -2.23 2.76
N LEU A 541 30.79 -3.21 1.93
CA LEU A 541 30.69 -4.62 2.31
C LEU A 541 31.46 -5.52 1.34
N CYS A 542 32.07 -6.58 1.88
CA CYS A 542 32.65 -7.65 1.09
C CYS A 542 31.52 -8.46 0.44
N MET A 543 31.69 -8.89 -0.82
CA MET A 543 30.70 -9.72 -1.52
C MET A 543 30.41 -11.05 -0.81
N ASP A 544 31.39 -11.65 -0.12
CA ASP A 544 31.20 -12.93 0.60
C ASP A 544 30.41 -12.77 1.92
N GLU A 545 30.39 -11.56 2.47
CA GLU A 545 29.64 -11.21 3.69
C GLU A 545 28.23 -10.67 3.37
N TYR A 546 27.94 -10.48 2.08
CA TYR A 546 26.71 -9.87 1.62
C TYR A 546 25.67 -10.93 1.21
N ASP A 547 24.50 -10.88 1.83
CA ASP A 547 23.37 -11.72 1.44
C ASP A 547 22.72 -11.17 0.16
N VAL A 548 22.89 -11.90 -0.95
CA VAL A 548 22.38 -11.53 -2.30
C VAL A 548 20.87 -11.32 -2.32
N VAL A 549 20.11 -11.96 -1.43
CA VAL A 549 18.66 -11.74 -1.30
C VAL A 549 18.34 -10.30 -0.89
N SER A 550 19.28 -9.63 -0.22
CA SER A 550 19.14 -8.22 0.16
C SER A 550 19.07 -7.30 -1.05
N LEU A 551 19.57 -7.70 -2.24
CA LEU A 551 19.49 -6.87 -3.46
C LEU A 551 18.06 -6.47 -3.83
N GLU A 552 17.06 -7.31 -3.51
CA GLU A 552 15.64 -7.02 -3.77
C GLU A 552 15.09 -5.87 -2.91
N HIS A 553 15.79 -5.55 -1.83
CA HIS A 553 15.40 -4.54 -0.82
C HIS A 553 16.31 -3.31 -0.86
N GLU A 554 17.39 -3.35 -1.64
CA GLU A 554 18.34 -2.25 -1.78
C GLU A 554 17.84 -1.20 -2.77
N THR A 555 18.04 0.08 -2.45
CA THR A 555 17.62 1.20 -3.30
C THR A 555 18.74 1.75 -4.18
N LEU A 556 20.00 1.54 -3.77
CA LEU A 556 21.20 1.94 -4.49
C LEU A 556 22.37 1.01 -4.13
N VAL A 557 22.90 0.32 -5.15
CA VAL A 557 24.08 -0.54 -5.01
C VAL A 557 25.19 -0.11 -5.98
N LEU A 558 26.39 0.13 -5.46
CA LEU A 558 27.59 0.31 -6.27
C LEU A 558 28.47 -0.93 -6.14
N VAL A 559 28.93 -1.47 -7.25
CA VAL A 559 29.80 -2.65 -7.26
C VAL A 559 31.18 -2.27 -7.76
N VAL A 560 32.22 -2.61 -6.99
CA VAL A 560 33.62 -2.43 -7.39
C VAL A 560 34.32 -3.78 -7.31
N THR A 561 34.63 -4.39 -8.46
CA THR A 561 35.13 -5.77 -8.46
C THR A 561 36.31 -6.01 -9.39
N SER A 562 37.26 -6.84 -8.97
CA SER A 562 38.34 -7.35 -9.83
C SER A 562 37.89 -8.58 -10.61
N THR A 563 38.56 -8.87 -11.72
CA THR A 563 38.43 -10.14 -12.44
C THR A 563 39.71 -10.96 -12.25
N PHE A 564 39.59 -12.27 -12.04
CA PHE A 564 40.73 -13.17 -11.82
C PHE A 564 40.90 -14.18 -12.96
N GLY A 565 42.15 -14.55 -13.26
CA GLY A 565 42.50 -15.60 -14.22
C GLY A 565 41.83 -15.45 -15.59
N ASN A 566 40.98 -16.42 -15.93
CA ASN A 566 40.29 -16.51 -17.22
C ASN A 566 38.94 -15.79 -17.25
N GLY A 567 38.74 -14.75 -16.44
CA GLY A 567 37.49 -14.00 -16.41
C GLY A 567 36.59 -14.31 -15.20
N ASP A 568 37.10 -15.09 -14.26
CA ASP A 568 36.37 -15.57 -13.08
C ASP A 568 36.19 -14.45 -12.04
N PRO A 569 35.17 -14.55 -11.15
CA PRO A 569 35.11 -13.74 -9.94
C PRO A 569 36.35 -13.94 -9.06
N PRO A 570 36.71 -12.93 -8.24
CA PRO A 570 37.67 -13.13 -7.16
C PRO A 570 37.09 -14.09 -6.11
N GLU A 571 37.94 -14.68 -5.26
CA GLU A 571 37.52 -15.70 -4.29
C GLU A 571 36.33 -15.23 -3.42
N ASN A 572 36.42 -14.01 -2.90
CA ASN A 572 35.37 -13.37 -2.09
C ASN A 572 34.14 -12.89 -2.91
N GLY A 573 34.11 -13.10 -4.22
CA GLY A 573 32.99 -12.82 -5.11
C GLY A 573 32.28 -14.08 -5.63
N GLU A 574 32.82 -15.28 -5.38
CA GLU A 574 32.28 -16.53 -5.95
C GLU A 574 30.86 -16.85 -5.48
N ARG A 575 30.59 -16.73 -4.17
CA ARG A 575 29.25 -16.99 -3.61
C ARG A 575 28.23 -15.99 -4.14
N PHE A 576 28.62 -14.72 -4.21
CA PHE A 576 27.79 -13.65 -4.78
C PHE A 576 27.46 -13.94 -6.25
N ALA A 577 28.47 -14.34 -7.04
CA ALA A 577 28.31 -14.66 -8.46
C ALA A 577 27.36 -15.85 -8.67
N ALA A 578 27.50 -16.92 -7.87
CA ALA A 578 26.63 -18.09 -7.95
C ALA A 578 25.18 -17.72 -7.65
N ALA A 579 24.94 -17.03 -6.52
CA ALA A 579 23.60 -16.62 -6.11
C ALA A 579 22.95 -15.66 -7.12
N LEU A 580 23.70 -14.68 -7.66
CA LEU A 580 23.18 -13.73 -8.66
C LEU A 580 22.73 -14.42 -9.96
N MET A 581 23.36 -15.54 -10.33
CA MET A 581 22.98 -16.32 -11.52
C MET A 581 21.79 -17.24 -11.29
N GLU A 582 21.58 -17.69 -10.05
CA GLU A 582 20.43 -18.49 -9.66
C GLU A 582 19.14 -17.66 -9.53
N MET A 583 19.25 -16.34 -9.34
CA MET A 583 18.11 -15.42 -9.39
C MET A 583 17.41 -15.51 -10.76
N SER A 584 16.08 -15.60 -10.79
CA SER A 584 15.31 -15.75 -12.03
C SER A 584 14.77 -14.41 -12.53
N GLY A 585 15.05 -14.06 -13.79
CA GLY A 585 14.57 -12.84 -14.44
C GLY A 585 13.27 -13.04 -15.24
N PRO A 586 12.52 -11.97 -15.56
CA PRO A 586 11.19 -12.05 -16.17
C PRO A 586 11.16 -12.51 -17.64
N TYR A 587 12.31 -12.68 -18.31
CA TYR A 587 12.40 -13.04 -19.73
C TYR A 587 12.91 -14.45 -20.04
N ASN A 588 13.19 -15.27 -19.01
CA ASN A 588 13.59 -16.67 -19.22
C ASN A 588 12.36 -17.56 -19.42
N SER A 589 11.76 -17.48 -20.62
CA SER A 589 10.73 -18.40 -21.09
C SER A 589 11.23 -19.17 -22.32
N SER A 590 12.25 -20.02 -22.13
CA SER A 590 12.64 -21.04 -23.10
C SER A 590 12.09 -22.40 -22.61
N PRO A 591 11.24 -23.11 -23.39
CA PRO A 591 10.66 -24.38 -22.98
C PRO A 591 11.57 -25.60 -23.27
N ARG A 592 12.89 -25.41 -23.36
CA ARG A 592 13.84 -26.53 -23.45
C ARG A 592 14.57 -26.69 -22.12
N PRO A 593 14.73 -27.93 -21.60
CA PRO A 593 15.55 -28.17 -20.43
C PRO A 593 16.99 -27.79 -20.79
N GLU A 594 17.43 -26.60 -20.38
CA GLU A 594 18.83 -26.23 -20.44
C GLU A 594 19.58 -27.18 -19.50
N GLN A 595 20.49 -27.97 -20.07
CA GLN A 595 21.49 -28.70 -19.30
C GLN A 595 22.10 -27.74 -18.28
N HIS A 596 22.14 -28.17 -17.02
CA HIS A 596 22.68 -27.42 -15.89
C HIS A 596 24.18 -27.13 -16.14
N LYS A 597 24.46 -26.08 -16.91
CA LYS A 597 25.83 -25.63 -17.16
C LYS A 597 26.31 -24.94 -15.88
N SER A 598 27.49 -25.34 -15.41
CA SER A 598 28.17 -24.67 -14.30
C SER A 598 28.19 -23.16 -14.49
N TYR A 599 28.02 -22.38 -13.41
CA TYR A 599 28.00 -20.90 -13.47
C TYR A 599 29.25 -20.34 -14.18
N LYS A 600 30.39 -21.05 -14.10
CA LYS A 600 31.64 -20.76 -14.80
C LYS A 600 31.51 -20.73 -16.34
N ILE A 601 30.62 -21.55 -16.90
CA ILE A 601 30.38 -21.62 -18.35
C ILE A 601 29.43 -20.48 -18.78
N ARG A 602 28.44 -20.12 -17.96
CA ARG A 602 27.52 -19.02 -18.27
C ARG A 602 28.21 -17.66 -18.22
N PHE A 603 29.01 -17.38 -17.19
CA PHE A 603 29.74 -16.10 -17.07
C PHE A 603 30.67 -15.84 -18.27
N ASN A 604 31.31 -16.88 -18.81
CA ASN A 604 32.17 -16.78 -19.99
C ASN A 604 31.41 -16.59 -21.32
N SER A 605 30.12 -16.92 -21.37
CA SER A 605 29.27 -16.72 -22.56
C SER A 605 28.57 -15.36 -22.62
N VAL A 606 28.50 -14.60 -21.52
CA VAL A 606 27.89 -13.26 -21.48
C VAL A 606 28.89 -12.22 -22.04
N SER A 607 29.10 -12.25 -23.35
CA SER A 607 29.82 -11.20 -24.08
C SER A 607 28.81 -10.14 -24.57
N CYS A 608 29.18 -8.86 -24.54
CA CYS A 608 28.37 -7.73 -25.01
C CYS A 608 27.93 -7.80 -26.49
N SER A 609 28.37 -8.83 -27.22
CA SER A 609 28.12 -9.09 -28.63
C SER A 609 27.03 -10.14 -28.90
N ASP A 610 26.30 -10.61 -27.87
CA ASP A 610 25.31 -11.67 -28.07
C ASP A 610 24.02 -11.14 -28.73
N THR A 611 23.53 -11.83 -29.76
CA THR A 611 22.37 -11.42 -30.60
C THR A 611 21.06 -11.37 -29.82
N LEU A 612 21.02 -12.01 -28.65
CA LEU A 612 19.93 -11.91 -27.69
C LEU A 612 19.85 -10.50 -27.08
N VAL A 613 20.97 -9.89 -26.70
CA VAL A 613 21.02 -8.58 -26.01
C VAL A 613 20.45 -7.46 -26.89
N SER A 614 20.72 -7.48 -28.19
CA SER A 614 20.18 -6.49 -29.14
C SER A 614 18.67 -6.68 -29.39
N SER A 615 18.19 -7.92 -29.43
CA SER A 615 16.77 -8.28 -29.56
C SER A 615 15.94 -7.79 -28.36
N TRP A 616 16.46 -7.96 -27.13
CA TRP A 616 15.78 -7.51 -25.91
C TRP A 616 15.80 -5.98 -25.74
N ARG A 617 16.90 -5.29 -26.09
CA ARG A 617 16.97 -3.82 -26.07
C ARG A 617 15.96 -3.16 -27.00
N ARG A 618 15.68 -3.79 -28.16
CA ARG A 618 14.66 -3.31 -29.10
C ARG A 618 13.25 -3.48 -28.52
N LYS A 619 12.95 -4.64 -27.91
CA LYS A 619 11.68 -4.91 -27.23
C LYS A 619 11.37 -3.96 -26.07
N ARG A 620 12.38 -3.57 -25.28
CA ARG A 620 12.22 -2.63 -24.15
C ARG A 620 11.94 -1.19 -24.58
N LYS A 621 12.45 -0.76 -25.75
CA LYS A 621 12.21 0.58 -26.29
C LYS A 621 10.81 0.73 -26.90
N GLU A 622 10.16 -0.39 -27.22
CA GLU A 622 8.81 -0.48 -27.80
C GLU A 622 7.71 -0.77 -26.75
N SER A 623 8.07 -1.17 -25.52
CA SER A 623 7.13 -1.49 -24.43
C SER A 623 6.82 -0.27 -23.55
N SER A 624 5.53 0.00 -23.33
CA SER A 624 5.04 1.00 -22.35
C SER A 624 5.53 0.67 -20.93
N ASN A 625 5.69 1.70 -20.07
CA ASN A 625 6.25 1.67 -18.71
C ASN A 625 5.61 0.67 -17.71
N THR A 626 4.66 -0.15 -18.15
CA THR A 626 3.87 -1.06 -17.32
C THR A 626 4.36 -2.52 -17.28
N ASP A 627 5.32 -2.93 -18.13
CA ASP A 627 5.46 -4.38 -18.42
C ASP A 627 6.81 -5.06 -18.09
N SER A 628 7.75 -4.45 -17.37
CA SER A 628 9.05 -5.13 -17.13
C SER A 628 9.80 -4.70 -15.87
N ALA A 629 9.32 -5.10 -14.70
CA ALA A 629 10.12 -5.06 -13.46
C ALA A 629 10.49 -6.50 -13.08
N GLY A 630 11.74 -6.89 -13.28
CA GLY A 630 12.28 -8.17 -12.80
C GLY A 630 12.45 -8.19 -11.27
N ALA A 631 13.10 -9.24 -10.74
CA ALA A 631 13.36 -9.43 -9.30
C ALA A 631 14.01 -8.20 -8.62
N LEU A 632 14.75 -7.38 -9.37
CA LEU A 632 15.46 -6.19 -8.88
C LEU A 632 14.82 -4.87 -9.36
N GLY A 633 13.53 -4.85 -9.67
CA GLY A 633 12.82 -3.69 -10.26
C GLY A 633 12.79 -2.39 -9.47
N THR A 634 13.36 -2.34 -8.25
CA THR A 634 13.51 -1.13 -7.43
C THR A 634 14.97 -0.72 -7.20
N LEU A 635 15.92 -1.56 -7.66
CA LEU A 635 17.35 -1.39 -7.45
C LEU A 635 17.94 -0.48 -8.54
N ARG A 636 18.64 0.57 -8.12
CA ARG A 636 19.52 1.34 -9.00
C ARG A 636 20.97 0.95 -8.77
N PHE A 637 21.76 0.82 -9.83
CA PHE A 637 23.12 0.35 -9.69
C PHE A 637 24.15 0.99 -10.63
N CYS A 638 25.40 0.95 -10.19
CA CYS A 638 26.60 1.28 -10.97
C CYS A 638 27.65 0.20 -10.73
N VAL A 639 28.39 -0.20 -11.79
CA VAL A 639 29.48 -1.18 -11.66
C VAL A 639 30.80 -0.59 -12.16
N PHE A 640 31.88 -0.87 -11.44
CA PHE A 640 33.26 -0.59 -11.85
C PHE A 640 34.09 -1.87 -11.79
N GLY A 641 34.70 -2.23 -12.93
CA GLY A 641 35.54 -3.40 -13.08
C GLY A 641 37.03 -3.07 -13.08
N LEU A 642 37.82 -3.87 -12.36
CA LEU A 642 39.27 -3.87 -12.42
C LEU A 642 39.77 -5.09 -13.18
N GLY A 643 40.69 -4.89 -14.11
CA GLY A 643 41.36 -5.96 -14.84
C GLY A 643 42.58 -5.46 -15.60
N SER A 644 43.17 -6.32 -16.42
CA SER A 644 44.27 -5.96 -17.32
C SER A 644 43.98 -6.44 -18.74
N ARG A 645 44.18 -5.57 -19.74
CA ARG A 645 44.05 -5.92 -21.16
C ARG A 645 45.12 -6.88 -21.65
N ALA A 646 46.16 -7.13 -20.85
CA ALA A 646 47.12 -8.22 -21.11
C ALA A 646 46.45 -9.60 -21.10
N TYR A 647 45.29 -9.73 -20.45
CA TYR A 647 44.54 -10.98 -20.35
C TYR A 647 43.30 -10.96 -21.25
N PRO A 648 42.95 -12.09 -21.91
CA PRO A 648 41.85 -12.16 -22.87
C PRO A 648 40.48 -11.74 -22.31
N HIS A 649 40.27 -11.93 -21.01
CA HIS A 649 39.00 -11.70 -20.32
C HIS A 649 39.01 -10.45 -19.44
N PHE A 650 39.61 -9.35 -19.94
CA PHE A 650 39.68 -8.04 -19.28
C PHE A 650 38.33 -7.65 -18.65
N CYS A 651 38.21 -7.44 -17.33
CA CYS A 651 36.96 -7.01 -16.64
C CYS A 651 35.71 -7.91 -16.87
N ALA A 652 35.88 -9.20 -17.17
CA ALA A 652 34.76 -10.09 -17.50
C ALA A 652 33.75 -10.24 -16.36
N PHE A 653 34.21 -10.39 -15.11
CA PHE A 653 33.29 -10.56 -13.97
C PHE A 653 32.40 -9.32 -13.76
N ALA A 654 33.00 -8.12 -13.84
CA ALA A 654 32.26 -6.87 -13.70
C ALA A 654 31.21 -6.68 -14.81
N ARG A 655 31.55 -7.02 -16.07
CA ARG A 655 30.59 -6.99 -17.18
C ARG A 655 29.39 -7.90 -16.95
N ALA A 656 29.65 -9.10 -16.41
CA ALA A 656 28.61 -10.06 -16.19
C ALA A 656 27.71 -9.67 -15.00
N VAL A 657 28.27 -9.10 -13.92
CA VAL A 657 27.45 -8.51 -12.84
C VAL A 657 26.59 -7.36 -13.35
N ASP A 658 27.17 -6.42 -14.10
CA ASP A 658 26.44 -5.28 -14.69
C ASP A 658 25.29 -5.73 -15.60
N THR A 659 25.55 -6.71 -16.47
CA THR A 659 24.54 -7.28 -17.36
C THR A 659 23.47 -7.99 -16.56
N ARG A 660 23.86 -8.79 -15.55
CA ARG A 660 22.91 -9.60 -14.79
C ARG A 660 21.99 -8.76 -13.91
N LEU A 661 22.50 -7.70 -13.28
CA LEU A 661 21.67 -6.75 -12.53
C LEU A 661 20.63 -6.08 -13.43
N GLU A 662 21.01 -5.70 -14.66
CA GLU A 662 20.07 -5.15 -15.66
C GLU A 662 19.03 -6.18 -16.15
N GLU A 663 19.44 -7.44 -16.36
CA GLU A 663 18.55 -8.55 -16.74
C GLU A 663 17.52 -8.88 -15.66
N LEU A 664 17.94 -8.81 -14.40
CA LEU A 664 17.08 -9.00 -13.24
C LEU A 664 16.16 -7.80 -12.98
N GLY A 665 16.25 -6.72 -13.77
CA GLY A 665 15.34 -5.60 -13.73
C GLY A 665 15.85 -4.37 -12.98
N GLY A 666 17.12 -4.36 -12.54
CA GLY A 666 17.75 -3.18 -11.97
C GLY A 666 17.95 -2.07 -13.00
N GLU A 667 17.87 -0.82 -12.54
CA GLU A 667 18.11 0.38 -13.34
C GLU A 667 19.60 0.76 -13.28
N ARG A 668 20.29 0.69 -14.43
CA ARG A 668 21.69 1.14 -14.55
C ARG A 668 21.72 2.68 -14.60
N LEU A 669 22.37 3.31 -13.63
CA LEU A 669 22.51 4.78 -13.59
C LEU A 669 23.65 5.31 -14.45
N LEU A 670 24.78 4.59 -14.45
CA LEU A 670 25.96 4.97 -15.22
C LEU A 670 26.51 3.75 -15.96
N GLN A 671 27.07 3.98 -17.15
CA GLN A 671 27.74 2.93 -17.90
C GLN A 671 28.87 2.28 -17.07
N LEU A 672 29.05 0.96 -17.24
CA LEU A 672 30.12 0.19 -16.60
C LEU A 672 31.47 0.88 -16.78
N GLY A 673 32.11 1.25 -15.67
CA GLY A 673 33.49 1.72 -15.68
C GLY A 673 34.46 0.54 -15.75
N GLN A 674 35.55 0.70 -16.51
CA GLN A 674 36.59 -0.33 -16.64
C GLN A 674 37.96 0.30 -16.41
N GLY A 675 38.65 -0.17 -15.38
CA GLY A 675 40.01 0.25 -15.06
C GLY A 675 41.03 -0.79 -15.52
N ASP A 676 41.85 -0.41 -16.50
CA ASP A 676 42.95 -1.23 -17.01
C ASP A 676 44.24 -0.96 -16.22
N GLU A 677 44.84 -2.03 -15.69
CA GLU A 677 46.12 -1.98 -14.98
C GLU A 677 47.24 -1.36 -15.82
N LEU A 678 47.20 -1.53 -17.15
CA LEU A 678 48.22 -1.01 -18.07
C LEU A 678 47.99 0.43 -18.52
N CYS A 679 46.79 0.98 -18.32
CA CYS A 679 46.37 2.26 -18.90
C CYS A 679 45.70 3.20 -17.88
N GLY A 680 46.25 3.29 -16.67
CA GLY A 680 45.81 4.30 -15.69
C GLY A 680 44.53 3.94 -14.94
N GLN A 681 44.54 2.80 -14.24
CA GLN A 681 43.38 2.28 -13.51
C GLN A 681 42.79 3.25 -12.47
N GLU A 682 43.62 4.08 -11.84
CA GLU A 682 43.19 5.04 -10.80
C GLU A 682 42.48 6.24 -11.40
N GLU A 683 42.97 6.79 -12.50
CA GLU A 683 42.32 7.90 -13.22
C GLU A 683 40.94 7.48 -13.76
N ALA A 684 40.85 6.27 -14.33
CA ALA A 684 39.60 5.69 -14.78
C ALA A 684 38.58 5.53 -13.64
N PHE A 685 39.04 5.11 -12.45
CA PHE A 685 38.19 5.00 -11.27
C PHE A 685 37.72 6.37 -10.76
N GLN A 686 38.61 7.35 -10.67
CA GLN A 686 38.27 8.69 -10.19
C GLN A 686 37.24 9.38 -11.10
N GLY A 687 37.45 9.33 -12.42
CA GLY A 687 36.50 9.88 -13.39
C GLY A 687 35.13 9.21 -13.31
N TRP A 688 35.10 7.88 -13.22
CA TRP A 688 33.85 7.13 -13.05
C TRP A 688 33.16 7.42 -11.72
N ALA A 689 33.89 7.48 -10.60
CA ALA A 689 33.34 7.73 -9.27
C ALA A 689 32.72 9.13 -9.17
N GLN A 690 33.32 10.12 -9.81
CA GLN A 690 32.79 11.48 -9.88
C GLN A 690 31.52 11.55 -10.73
N ALA A 691 31.50 10.91 -11.90
CA ALA A 691 30.31 10.82 -12.74
C ALA A 691 29.18 10.07 -12.01
N ALA A 692 29.50 8.96 -11.34
CA ALA A 692 28.55 8.19 -10.55
C ALA A 692 27.95 9.01 -9.42
N PHE A 693 28.72 9.92 -8.81
CA PHE A 693 28.21 10.82 -7.78
C PHE A 693 27.25 11.90 -8.34
N GLN A 694 27.46 12.35 -9.58
CA GLN A 694 26.66 13.40 -10.23
C GLN A 694 25.29 12.88 -10.73
N GLU A 695 25.24 11.63 -11.19
CA GLU A 695 24.02 11.01 -11.72
C GLU A 695 23.04 10.53 -10.61
N LEU A 696 23.43 10.67 -9.33
CA LEU A 696 22.59 10.24 -8.22
C LEU A 696 21.57 11.29 -7.83
N PRO A 697 20.28 10.93 -7.67
CA PRO A 697 19.27 11.86 -7.20
C PRO A 697 19.47 12.14 -5.71
N LEU A 698 19.85 13.37 -5.38
CA LEU A 698 19.84 13.95 -4.04
C LEU A 698 18.43 14.24 -3.53
#